data_AF-A0A7R7ZPA7-F1
#
_entry.id   AF-A0A7R7ZPA7-F1
#
_cell.length_a   1.000
_cell.length_b   1.000
_cell.length_c   1.000
_cell.angle_alpha   90.00
_cell.angle_beta   90.00
_cell.angle_gamma   90.00
#
_symmetry.space_group_name_H-M   'P 1'
#
loop_
_entity.id
_entity.type
_entity.pdbx_description
1 polymer ?
#
loop_
_entity_poly.entity_id
_entity_poly.type
_entity_poly.pdbx_seq_one_letter_code
_entity_poly.pdbx_strand_id
1 'polypeptide(L)'
;MENTFISEDPGFILQDDLFRSIETDLSQPQQEEENILIQLSDASTKPLKVLKLEYTSDLPEYPSTDPNGYGYVINVPPNQQRETVEDMVNSIQYCVRQNYRNRPSSHSSFLGTSYTSSSYRCSGIKICEYAGIQLKNMHHTHVTDDLWTILQDIRQRIHEMERDTIKDAAYRFYRSAKNLFKNQLSCYHFQNSCQPKLTQSSIPNPLGGFDFYVRCINAPSDPAGHYTYRVPKNGSVHLQFLEGLLNNEIIMDMEECGAVESIKSKSLYCAYDHPQGPGKLVHAKCNVTFHWLIPTDLSQNPYFVFMSHGVHTHVPPPPRKAPAKIMNGILQLINQARSPSLTLGTFLKSPALQSFCAEHNCHTIQQIHESFSNMDPIQAVIRKQRLLHYPAGQNVNGVMFELGKNKDLQEYIHEVYQQNDQIMIICILKEQAELLHTLSSIEIDMSFKRVQSKEMKEVVFATYLADQKKIMTLCRVFTTEDTTEGYYILFKKIYHIVYKLTGKRITFRALHGTGLHALVMDMDNKQIEGLAQFLMEIDPDHHSRIWLLKNVLLLCRVHFLRGIRETLQTHSLNPYIGTRMAALLECESEEDYHKWCDLLIKHEHPAIQNWARHKKSAVIAAGLNKYCSLIPHHIFDMVRKSTNAVEQTHNKSNRRGKQLTLLQAILESLKLDIQDVQQNRSYNSYGLRHRYATQTLEASFLRHMARSGMYLLL
;
A
#
# COMPACT_ATOMS: atom_id res chain seq x y z
N MET A 1 -20.89 47.60 -29.40
CA MET A 1 -21.04 48.29 -30.69
C MET A 1 -20.74 47.25 -31.75
N GLU A 2 -21.77 46.50 -32.12
CA GLU A 2 -22.54 46.61 -33.40
C GLU A 2 -22.04 45.51 -34.34
N ASN A 3 -22.68 44.35 -34.44
CA ASN A 3 -23.93 43.97 -35.12
C ASN A 3 -23.98 44.25 -36.64
N THR A 4 -24.14 43.14 -37.38
CA THR A 4 -24.94 42.91 -38.62
C THR A 4 -24.52 43.58 -39.93
N PHE A 5 -24.45 42.80 -41.03
CA PHE A 5 -25.57 42.59 -41.96
C PHE A 5 -25.28 41.50 -43.03
N ILE A 6 -26.37 40.84 -43.42
CA ILE A 6 -26.58 39.83 -44.48
C ILE A 6 -26.76 40.54 -45.83
N SER A 7 -26.33 39.95 -46.95
CA SER A 7 -27.09 39.97 -48.21
C SER A 7 -26.62 38.88 -49.19
N GLU A 8 -27.61 38.21 -49.76
CA GLU A 8 -27.55 37.12 -50.76
C GLU A 8 -27.22 37.61 -52.19
N ASP A 9 -27.07 36.61 -53.07
CA ASP A 9 -27.43 36.55 -54.50
C ASP A 9 -26.31 36.71 -55.56
N PRO A 10 -26.46 36.24 -56.83
CA PRO A 10 -26.50 34.84 -57.28
C PRO A 10 -25.64 34.55 -58.54
N GLY A 11 -25.48 33.25 -58.88
CA GLY A 11 -25.50 32.80 -60.28
C GLY A 11 -24.17 32.48 -60.97
N PHE A 12 -23.95 31.18 -61.24
CA PHE A 12 -23.44 30.55 -62.49
C PHE A 12 -23.10 29.08 -62.14
N ILE A 13 -24.03 28.12 -62.24
CA ILE A 13 -24.38 27.32 -63.43
C ILE A 13 -23.14 26.89 -64.24
N LEU A 14 -22.69 25.65 -64.00
CA LEU A 14 -22.34 24.63 -65.01
C LEU A 14 -21.64 23.46 -64.31
N GLN A 15 -22.38 22.38 -64.04
CA GLN A 15 -21.97 20.98 -64.19
C GLN A 15 -23.12 20.07 -63.69
N ASP A 16 -24.21 20.09 -64.45
CA ASP A 16 -25.43 19.29 -64.22
C ASP A 16 -25.50 18.06 -65.15
N ASP A 17 -24.34 17.59 -65.65
CA ASP A 17 -24.22 16.51 -66.65
C ASP A 17 -23.44 15.28 -66.16
N LEU A 18 -23.16 15.14 -64.86
CA LEU A 18 -22.57 13.91 -64.29
C LEU A 18 -23.49 13.19 -63.29
N PHE A 19 -24.66 13.76 -62.96
CA PHE A 19 -25.61 13.21 -61.99
C PHE A 19 -26.93 12.71 -62.60
N ARG A 20 -27.06 12.65 -63.93
CA ARG A 20 -28.25 12.13 -64.63
C ARG A 20 -28.03 10.81 -65.39
N SER A 21 -26.98 10.07 -65.08
CA SER A 21 -26.75 8.71 -65.61
C SER A 21 -26.70 7.61 -64.55
N ILE A 22 -27.17 7.86 -63.31
CA ILE A 22 -27.13 6.86 -62.22
C ILE A 22 -28.50 6.60 -61.57
N GLU A 23 -29.56 7.34 -61.91
CA GLU A 23 -30.90 7.16 -61.30
C GLU A 23 -31.91 6.35 -62.15
N THR A 24 -31.45 5.52 -63.09
CA THR A 24 -32.35 4.65 -63.88
C THR A 24 -31.88 3.20 -63.98
N ASP A 25 -31.33 2.64 -62.90
CA ASP A 25 -31.12 1.18 -62.84
C ASP A 25 -31.16 0.56 -61.41
N LEU A 26 -31.93 1.15 -60.49
CA LEU A 26 -32.17 0.57 -59.15
C LEU A 26 -33.53 -0.14 -59.09
N SER A 27 -33.70 -1.14 -59.95
CA SER A 27 -34.62 -2.25 -59.71
C SER A 27 -34.10 -3.52 -60.40
N GLN A 28 -32.85 -3.87 -60.12
CA GLN A 28 -32.37 -5.24 -60.31
C GLN A 28 -32.60 -6.01 -59.01
N PRO A 29 -33.14 -7.25 -59.06
CA PRO A 29 -33.23 -8.09 -57.88
C PRO A 29 -31.82 -8.28 -57.30
N GLN A 30 -31.67 -8.09 -55.99
CA GLN A 30 -30.46 -8.47 -55.27
C GLN A 30 -30.11 -9.91 -55.68
N GLN A 31 -29.01 -10.07 -56.43
CA GLN A 31 -28.40 -11.37 -56.60
C GLN A 31 -28.03 -11.83 -55.20
N GLU A 32 -28.61 -12.96 -54.77
CA GLU A 32 -28.16 -13.69 -53.59
C GLU A 32 -26.66 -13.99 -53.79
N GLU A 33 -25.78 -13.25 -53.10
CA GLU A 33 -24.38 -13.67 -52.97
C GLU A 33 -24.42 -15.07 -52.34
N GLU A 34 -24.02 -16.09 -53.10
CA GLU A 34 -23.81 -17.42 -52.55
C GLU A 34 -22.85 -17.28 -51.35
N ASN A 35 -23.35 -17.52 -50.14
CA ASN A 35 -22.57 -17.48 -48.91
C ASN A 35 -21.53 -18.62 -48.92
N ILE A 36 -20.40 -18.42 -49.60
CA ILE A 36 -19.31 -19.39 -49.70
C ILE A 36 -18.64 -19.51 -48.33
N LEU A 37 -18.84 -20.65 -47.67
CA LEU A 37 -18.20 -20.94 -46.39
C LEU A 37 -16.75 -21.42 -46.60
N ILE A 38 -15.80 -20.70 -45.99
CA ILE A 38 -14.38 -21.04 -45.99
C ILE A 38 -14.14 -22.20 -45.03
N GLN A 39 -13.65 -23.33 -45.55
CA GLN A 39 -13.31 -24.50 -44.74
C GLN A 39 -11.93 -24.35 -44.09
N LEU A 40 -11.89 -24.47 -42.76
CA LEU A 40 -10.68 -24.31 -41.95
C LEU A 40 -10.19 -25.63 -41.34
N SER A 41 -11.05 -26.67 -41.30
CA SER A 41 -10.64 -28.04 -40.94
C SER A 41 -11.22 -29.11 -41.84
N ASP A 42 -10.49 -30.21 -41.99
CA ASP A 42 -10.86 -31.34 -42.87
C ASP A 42 -11.56 -32.48 -42.12
N ALA A 43 -12.24 -32.15 -41.02
CA ALA A 43 -12.94 -33.15 -40.22
C ALA A 43 -14.11 -33.77 -41.00
N SER A 44 -14.17 -35.10 -41.06
CA SER A 44 -15.11 -35.85 -41.90
C SER A 44 -16.59 -35.73 -41.51
N THR A 45 -16.89 -35.42 -40.24
CA THR A 45 -18.26 -35.39 -39.72
C THR A 45 -18.80 -33.99 -39.42
N LYS A 46 -17.92 -33.04 -39.07
CA LYS A 46 -18.25 -31.62 -38.79
C LYS A 46 -17.02 -30.74 -39.06
N PRO A 47 -16.73 -30.41 -40.34
CA PRO A 47 -15.65 -29.49 -40.66
C PRO A 47 -15.95 -28.10 -40.08
N LEU A 48 -14.92 -27.43 -39.56
CA LEU A 48 -15.02 -26.07 -39.06
C LEU A 48 -14.96 -25.14 -40.25
N LYS A 49 -16.00 -24.32 -40.42
CA LYS A 49 -16.14 -23.40 -41.53
C LYS A 49 -16.54 -22.02 -41.02
N VAL A 50 -16.16 -20.97 -41.74
CA VAL A 50 -16.53 -19.59 -41.44
C VAL A 50 -17.03 -18.88 -42.70
N LEU A 51 -17.95 -17.93 -42.53
CA LEU A 51 -18.40 -17.06 -43.60
C LEU A 51 -17.39 -15.92 -43.86
N LYS A 52 -16.82 -15.38 -42.78
CA LYS A 52 -15.86 -14.26 -42.83
C LYS A 52 -14.53 -14.67 -42.23
N LEU A 53 -13.44 -14.22 -42.84
CA LEU A 53 -12.09 -14.48 -42.38
C LEU A 53 -11.25 -13.20 -42.48
N GLU A 54 -10.60 -12.82 -41.39
CA GLU A 54 -9.81 -11.59 -41.28
C GLU A 54 -8.39 -11.90 -40.83
N TYR A 55 -7.39 -11.21 -41.40
CA TYR A 55 -5.99 -11.33 -40.99
C TYR A 55 -5.63 -10.20 -40.04
N THR A 56 -5.19 -10.52 -38.83
CA THR A 56 -4.87 -9.51 -37.81
C THR A 56 -3.56 -9.83 -37.10
N SER A 57 -2.93 -8.80 -36.51
CA SER A 57 -1.72 -8.96 -35.70
C SER A 57 -1.98 -9.32 -34.24
N ASP A 58 -3.25 -9.26 -33.81
CA ASP A 58 -3.68 -9.59 -32.45
C ASP A 58 -5.16 -10.01 -32.47
N LEU A 59 -5.58 -10.72 -31.42
CA LEU A 59 -6.98 -11.09 -31.24
C LEU A 59 -7.73 -9.91 -30.61
N PRO A 60 -8.82 -9.39 -31.21
CA PRO A 60 -9.62 -8.33 -30.60
C PRO A 60 -10.16 -8.74 -29.23
N GLU A 61 -10.29 -7.79 -28.32
CA GLU A 61 -10.80 -8.04 -26.96
C GLU A 61 -12.25 -8.54 -26.95
N TYR A 62 -13.05 -8.06 -27.91
CA TYR A 62 -14.37 -8.58 -28.23
C TYR A 62 -14.32 -9.12 -29.67
N PRO A 63 -13.90 -10.38 -29.87
CA PRO A 63 -13.88 -10.98 -31.20
C PRO A 63 -15.27 -10.94 -31.81
N SER A 64 -15.37 -10.53 -33.07
CA SER A 64 -16.61 -10.57 -33.84
C SER A 64 -17.13 -12.00 -33.96
N THR A 65 -18.43 -12.16 -34.11
CA THR A 65 -19.11 -13.45 -34.26
C THR A 65 -20.12 -13.40 -35.40
N ASP A 66 -20.46 -14.56 -35.94
CA ASP A 66 -21.47 -14.66 -37.00
C ASP A 66 -22.21 -16.00 -36.85
N PRO A 67 -23.52 -16.09 -37.11
CA PRO A 67 -24.24 -17.36 -37.16
C PRO A 67 -23.55 -18.44 -38.02
N ASN A 68 -22.96 -18.02 -39.14
CA ASN A 68 -22.26 -18.88 -40.10
C ASN A 68 -20.74 -18.93 -39.89
N GLY A 69 -20.24 -18.25 -38.85
CA GLY A 69 -18.86 -18.28 -38.42
C GLY A 69 -18.05 -17.06 -38.84
N TYR A 70 -17.26 -16.53 -37.91
CA TYR A 70 -16.26 -15.48 -38.14
C TYR A 70 -14.89 -16.00 -37.73
N GLY A 71 -13.86 -15.76 -38.53
CA GLY A 71 -12.50 -16.24 -38.30
C GLY A 71 -11.47 -15.11 -38.27
N TYR A 72 -10.45 -15.27 -37.42
CA TYR A 72 -9.25 -14.45 -37.37
C TYR A 72 -8.02 -15.33 -37.61
N VAL A 73 -7.16 -14.92 -38.54
CA VAL A 73 -5.84 -15.53 -38.77
C VAL A 73 -4.80 -14.62 -38.16
N ILE A 74 -4.09 -15.12 -37.15
CA ILE A 74 -3.21 -14.31 -36.31
C ILE A 74 -1.79 -14.84 -36.37
N ASN A 75 -0.83 -13.94 -36.62
CA ASN A 75 0.58 -14.27 -36.61
C ASN A 75 1.11 -14.38 -35.17
N VAL A 76 1.83 -15.47 -34.90
CA VAL A 76 2.58 -15.75 -33.68
C VAL A 76 4.08 -15.62 -34.01
N PRO A 77 4.75 -14.56 -33.54
CA PRO A 77 6.18 -14.35 -33.80
C PRO A 77 7.05 -15.56 -33.39
N PRO A 78 8.16 -15.84 -34.09
CA PRO A 78 8.99 -17.04 -33.89
C PRO A 78 9.53 -17.26 -32.47
N ASN A 79 9.64 -16.19 -31.68
CA ASN A 79 10.13 -16.23 -30.31
C ASN A 79 9.02 -16.54 -29.27
N GLN A 80 7.77 -16.69 -29.71
CA GLN A 80 6.61 -16.91 -28.85
C GLN A 80 6.18 -18.38 -28.88
N GLN A 81 5.80 -18.88 -27.71
CA GLN A 81 5.40 -20.28 -27.53
C GLN A 81 3.87 -20.42 -27.56
N ARG A 82 3.40 -21.67 -27.57
CA ARG A 82 1.97 -22.02 -27.47
C ARG A 82 1.24 -21.28 -26.33
N GLU A 83 1.92 -21.07 -25.21
CA GLU A 83 1.41 -20.33 -24.04
C GLU A 83 0.95 -18.92 -24.41
N THR A 84 1.62 -18.25 -25.36
CA THR A 84 1.25 -16.92 -25.83
C THR A 84 -0.08 -16.90 -26.57
N VAL A 85 -0.38 -17.94 -27.34
CA VAL A 85 -1.69 -18.09 -27.99
C VAL A 85 -2.79 -18.30 -26.95
N GLU A 86 -2.51 -19.11 -25.93
CA GLU A 86 -3.46 -19.32 -24.84
C GLU A 86 -3.70 -18.05 -24.03
N ASP A 87 -2.67 -17.23 -23.79
CA ASP A 87 -2.80 -15.92 -23.14
C ASP A 87 -3.66 -14.94 -23.95
N MET A 88 -3.47 -14.88 -25.27
CA MET A 88 -4.32 -14.08 -26.18
C MET A 88 -5.78 -14.50 -26.06
N VAL A 89 -6.08 -15.80 -26.21
CA VAL A 89 -7.45 -16.32 -26.10
C VAL A 89 -8.02 -16.10 -24.69
N ASN A 90 -7.20 -16.22 -23.64
CA ASN A 90 -7.64 -15.99 -22.27
C ASN A 90 -7.89 -14.51 -21.95
N SER A 91 -7.32 -13.58 -22.72
CA SER A 91 -7.49 -12.13 -22.56
C SER A 91 -8.77 -11.57 -23.15
N ILE A 92 -9.50 -12.29 -24.01
CA ILE A 92 -10.80 -11.83 -24.54
C ILE A 92 -11.81 -11.56 -23.42
N GLN A 93 -12.67 -10.56 -23.56
CA GLN A 93 -13.56 -10.11 -22.47
C GLN A 93 -14.70 -11.08 -22.18
N TYR A 94 -15.08 -11.91 -23.16
CA TYR A 94 -16.10 -12.93 -22.96
C TYR A 94 -15.67 -13.99 -21.95
N CYS A 95 -16.58 -14.31 -21.03
CA CYS A 95 -16.38 -15.40 -20.10
C CYS A 95 -16.60 -16.72 -20.81
N VAL A 96 -15.68 -17.66 -20.65
CA VAL A 96 -15.69 -18.92 -21.38
C VAL A 96 -15.76 -20.12 -20.44
N ARG A 97 -16.45 -21.17 -20.89
CA ARG A 97 -16.43 -22.52 -20.32
C ARG A 97 -15.80 -23.45 -21.34
N GLN A 98 -14.85 -24.26 -20.89
CA GLN A 98 -14.17 -25.21 -21.74
C GLN A 98 -15.09 -26.36 -22.17
N ASN A 99 -15.14 -26.64 -23.48
CA ASN A 99 -15.74 -27.86 -24.01
C ASN A 99 -14.67 -28.95 -24.13
N TYR A 100 -13.56 -28.66 -24.82
CA TYR A 100 -12.38 -29.51 -24.90
C TYR A 100 -11.13 -28.65 -25.15
N ARG A 101 -9.94 -29.21 -24.90
CA ARG A 101 -8.66 -28.50 -25.07
C ARG A 101 -7.62 -29.43 -25.69
N ASN A 102 -6.80 -28.87 -26.58
CA ASN A 102 -5.62 -29.50 -27.17
C ASN A 102 -5.90 -30.86 -27.83
N ARG A 103 -7.04 -30.97 -28.53
CA ARG A 103 -7.38 -32.17 -29.31
C ARG A 103 -6.53 -32.22 -30.59
N PRO A 104 -5.70 -33.26 -30.80
CA PRO A 104 -4.90 -33.36 -32.00
C PRO A 104 -5.77 -33.65 -33.23
N SER A 105 -5.32 -33.22 -34.40
CA SER A 105 -5.96 -33.45 -35.70
C SER A 105 -4.91 -33.66 -36.77
N SER A 106 -5.18 -34.59 -37.70
CA SER A 106 -4.19 -35.09 -38.66
C SER A 106 -3.76 -34.05 -39.69
N HIS A 107 -4.69 -33.23 -40.21
CA HIS A 107 -4.39 -32.24 -41.23
C HIS A 107 -5.49 -31.17 -41.36
N SER A 108 -5.09 -29.93 -41.65
CA SER A 108 -5.97 -28.86 -42.16
C SER A 108 -5.41 -28.37 -43.48
N SER A 109 -6.22 -28.45 -44.54
CA SER A 109 -5.91 -27.95 -45.88
C SER A 109 -5.70 -26.44 -45.89
N PHE A 110 -6.34 -25.71 -44.96
CA PHE A 110 -6.16 -24.27 -44.80
C PHE A 110 -4.80 -23.93 -44.17
N LEU A 111 -4.42 -24.63 -43.09
CA LEU A 111 -3.12 -24.42 -42.43
C LEU A 111 -1.96 -25.13 -43.15
N GLY A 112 -2.26 -26.03 -44.09
CA GLY A 112 -1.27 -26.87 -44.77
C GLY A 112 -0.52 -27.85 -43.86
N THR A 113 -0.97 -28.04 -42.61
CA THR A 113 -0.27 -28.85 -41.61
C THR A 113 -1.22 -29.48 -40.59
N SER A 114 -0.68 -30.39 -39.78
CA SER A 114 -1.37 -30.92 -38.60
C SER A 114 -1.54 -29.83 -37.54
N TYR A 115 -2.56 -29.94 -36.71
CA TYR A 115 -2.85 -28.91 -35.71
C TYR A 115 -3.48 -29.52 -34.45
N THR A 116 -3.49 -28.73 -33.39
CA THR A 116 -4.27 -28.99 -32.18
C THR A 116 -5.43 -28.00 -32.09
N SER A 117 -6.61 -28.49 -31.76
CA SER A 117 -7.81 -27.67 -31.61
C SER A 117 -8.28 -27.61 -30.17
N SER A 118 -8.85 -26.46 -29.82
CA SER A 118 -9.55 -26.26 -28.56
C SER A 118 -10.89 -25.60 -28.83
N SER A 119 -11.86 -25.85 -27.95
CA SER A 119 -13.20 -25.26 -28.06
C SER A 119 -13.69 -24.82 -26.72
N TYR A 120 -14.15 -23.57 -26.67
CA TYR A 120 -14.82 -22.94 -25.56
C TYR A 120 -16.24 -22.54 -25.96
N ARG A 121 -17.10 -22.36 -24.96
CA ARG A 121 -18.42 -21.75 -25.12
C ARG A 121 -18.50 -20.50 -24.26
N CYS A 122 -19.12 -19.44 -24.78
CA CYS A 122 -19.44 -18.27 -23.98
C CYS A 122 -20.38 -18.68 -22.83
N SER A 123 -19.94 -18.43 -21.61
CA SER A 123 -20.71 -18.67 -20.39
C SER A 123 -21.79 -17.63 -20.18
N GLY A 124 -21.84 -16.55 -20.97
CA GLY A 124 -22.74 -15.43 -20.78
C GLY A 124 -22.32 -14.51 -19.63
N ILE A 125 -23.30 -13.80 -19.06
CA ILE A 125 -23.08 -12.73 -18.06
C ILE A 125 -24.04 -12.86 -16.88
N LYS A 126 -23.77 -12.10 -15.82
CA LYS A 126 -24.73 -11.80 -14.77
C LYS A 126 -25.35 -10.43 -15.04
N ILE A 127 -26.67 -10.35 -14.98
CA ILE A 127 -27.42 -9.10 -15.16
C ILE A 127 -28.40 -8.94 -14.00
N CYS A 128 -28.62 -7.72 -13.54
CA CYS A 128 -29.61 -7.46 -12.50
C CYS A 128 -31.02 -7.92 -12.94
N GLU A 129 -31.80 -8.51 -12.03
CA GLU A 129 -33.18 -8.93 -12.33
C GLU A 129 -34.08 -7.75 -12.72
N TYR A 130 -33.79 -6.56 -12.20
CA TYR A 130 -34.47 -5.31 -12.56
C TYR A 130 -33.86 -4.65 -13.79
N ALA A 131 -33.02 -5.35 -14.56
CA ALA A 131 -32.42 -4.74 -15.73
C ALA A 131 -33.47 -4.34 -16.77
N GLY A 132 -33.23 -3.20 -17.41
CA GLY A 132 -34.12 -2.65 -18.42
C GLY A 132 -34.31 -3.62 -19.58
N ILE A 133 -35.50 -3.59 -20.21
CA ILE A 133 -35.85 -4.59 -21.23
C ILE A 133 -34.93 -4.54 -22.44
N GLN A 134 -34.41 -3.35 -22.76
CA GLN A 134 -33.42 -3.14 -23.83
C GLN A 134 -32.14 -3.94 -23.59
N LEU A 135 -31.65 -4.03 -22.35
CA LEU A 135 -30.43 -4.80 -22.02
C LEU A 135 -30.71 -6.31 -22.02
N LYS A 136 -31.88 -6.73 -21.54
CA LYS A 136 -32.27 -8.14 -21.49
C LYS A 136 -32.41 -8.75 -22.89
N ASN A 137 -32.90 -7.95 -23.84
CA ASN A 137 -33.15 -8.38 -25.22
C ASN A 137 -32.01 -8.01 -26.19
N MET A 138 -30.90 -7.46 -25.69
CA MET A 138 -29.79 -7.05 -26.55
C MET A 138 -29.11 -8.27 -27.17
N HIS A 139 -28.86 -8.17 -28.47
CA HIS A 139 -28.12 -9.15 -29.24
C HIS A 139 -27.01 -8.47 -30.03
N HIS A 140 -25.84 -9.08 -30.10
CA HIS A 140 -24.72 -8.52 -30.87
C HIS A 140 -23.83 -9.59 -31.49
N THR A 141 -23.24 -9.23 -32.62
CA THR A 141 -22.17 -9.96 -33.32
C THR A 141 -20.87 -9.17 -33.34
N HIS A 142 -20.95 -7.86 -33.11
CA HIS A 142 -19.83 -6.92 -33.08
C HIS A 142 -20.02 -5.97 -31.91
N VAL A 143 -18.92 -5.52 -31.31
CA VAL A 143 -18.94 -4.49 -30.26
C VAL A 143 -18.36 -3.22 -30.87
N THR A 144 -19.20 -2.20 -31.02
CA THR A 144 -18.84 -0.90 -31.60
C THR A 144 -18.95 0.21 -30.55
N ASP A 145 -18.38 1.38 -30.84
CA ASP A 145 -18.48 2.55 -29.97
C ASP A 145 -19.94 3.01 -29.77
N ASP A 146 -20.76 2.91 -30.82
CA ASP A 146 -22.21 3.19 -30.72
C ASP A 146 -22.91 2.27 -29.70
N LEU A 147 -22.52 0.99 -29.66
CA LEU A 147 -23.04 0.04 -28.67
C LEU A 147 -22.65 0.46 -27.25
N TRP A 148 -21.43 0.96 -27.06
CA TRP A 148 -21.00 1.49 -25.76
C TRP A 148 -21.77 2.75 -25.38
N THR A 149 -22.02 3.67 -26.32
CA THR A 149 -22.85 4.87 -26.09
C THR A 149 -24.26 4.48 -25.63
N ILE A 150 -24.91 3.53 -26.31
CA ILE A 150 -26.22 2.99 -25.90
C ILE A 150 -26.17 2.43 -24.47
N LEU A 151 -25.13 1.68 -24.12
CA LEU A 151 -24.96 1.12 -22.77
C LEU A 151 -24.72 2.21 -21.73
N GLN A 152 -24.00 3.29 -22.07
CA GLN A 152 -23.77 4.43 -21.19
C GLN A 152 -25.07 5.19 -20.92
N ASP A 153 -25.88 5.47 -21.95
CA ASP A 153 -27.16 6.17 -21.83
C ASP A 153 -28.15 5.38 -20.96
N ILE A 154 -28.18 4.06 -21.11
CA ILE A 154 -29.02 3.19 -20.25
C ILE A 154 -28.53 3.26 -18.80
N ARG A 155 -27.21 3.30 -18.56
CA ARG A 155 -26.65 3.41 -17.20
C ARG A 155 -26.88 4.77 -16.56
N GLN A 156 -26.83 5.86 -17.33
CA GLN A 156 -27.05 7.22 -16.81
C GLN A 156 -28.48 7.45 -16.36
N ARG A 157 -29.48 6.91 -17.09
CA ARG A 157 -30.90 7.00 -16.72
C ARG A 157 -31.24 6.45 -15.33
N ILE A 158 -30.44 5.50 -14.82
CA ILE A 158 -30.58 4.92 -13.47
C ILE A 158 -30.29 5.97 -12.38
N HIS A 159 -29.33 6.88 -12.63
CA HIS A 159 -28.88 7.86 -11.65
C HIS A 159 -29.81 9.10 -11.53
N GLU A 160 -30.84 9.21 -12.37
CA GLU A 160 -31.64 10.43 -12.46
C GLU A 160 -32.90 10.45 -11.58
N MET A 161 -33.35 9.33 -11.01
CA MET A 161 -34.69 9.21 -10.42
C MET A 161 -34.84 9.74 -8.97
N GLU A 162 -33.80 9.75 -8.13
CA GLU A 162 -33.83 10.49 -6.84
C GLU A 162 -32.45 11.09 -6.52
N ARG A 163 -32.29 12.38 -6.80
CA ARG A 163 -31.03 13.13 -6.64
C ARG A 163 -30.83 13.65 -5.21
N ASP A 164 -31.85 13.56 -4.36
CA ASP A 164 -31.78 14.00 -2.96
C ASP A 164 -31.19 12.89 -2.06
N THR A 165 -29.93 13.07 -1.67
CA THR A 165 -29.21 12.16 -0.78
C THR A 165 -29.90 11.91 0.56
N ILE A 166 -30.75 12.83 1.04
CA ILE A 166 -31.47 12.74 2.31
C ILE A 166 -32.74 11.88 2.15
N LYS A 167 -33.38 11.93 0.98
CA LYS A 167 -34.47 11.02 0.61
C LYS A 167 -33.96 9.61 0.31
N ASP A 168 -32.81 9.46 -0.35
CA ASP A 168 -32.17 8.15 -0.55
C ASP A 168 -31.83 7.47 0.78
N ALA A 169 -31.32 8.23 1.76
CA ALA A 169 -31.07 7.70 3.10
C ALA A 169 -32.36 7.28 3.84
N ALA A 170 -33.43 8.09 3.75
CA ALA A 170 -34.77 7.70 4.23
C ALA A 170 -35.24 6.40 3.56
N TYR A 171 -34.89 6.25 2.29
CA TYR A 171 -35.33 5.14 1.48
C TYR A 171 -34.64 3.81 1.83
N ARG A 172 -33.32 3.83 2.00
CA ARG A 172 -32.55 2.68 2.53
C ARG A 172 -33.09 2.23 3.89
N PHE A 173 -33.46 3.19 4.73
CA PHE A 173 -34.02 2.95 6.06
C PHE A 173 -35.40 2.27 6.00
N TYR A 174 -36.29 2.77 5.14
CA TYR A 174 -37.58 2.14 4.85
C TYR A 174 -37.41 0.69 4.36
N ARG A 175 -36.53 0.44 3.38
CA ARG A 175 -36.30 -0.91 2.83
C ARG A 175 -35.81 -1.88 3.91
N SER A 176 -34.84 -1.47 4.73
CA SER A 176 -34.31 -2.30 5.81
C SER A 176 -35.42 -2.71 6.77
N ALA A 177 -36.24 -1.75 7.20
CA ALA A 177 -37.39 -2.03 8.05
C ALA A 177 -38.38 -2.97 7.35
N LYS A 178 -38.87 -2.63 6.15
CA LYS A 178 -39.86 -3.44 5.42
C LYS A 178 -39.39 -4.87 5.16
N ASN A 179 -38.10 -5.07 4.85
CA ASN A 179 -37.53 -6.39 4.61
C ASN A 179 -37.49 -7.26 5.88
N LEU A 180 -37.18 -6.67 7.05
CA LEU A 180 -37.25 -7.37 8.33
C LEU A 180 -38.67 -7.84 8.65
N PHE A 181 -39.67 -6.99 8.41
CA PHE A 181 -41.07 -7.35 8.64
C PHE A 181 -41.57 -8.38 7.61
N LYS A 182 -41.22 -8.23 6.32
CA LYS A 182 -41.59 -9.18 5.26
C LYS A 182 -41.04 -10.59 5.52
N ASN A 183 -39.81 -10.69 6.01
CA ASN A 183 -39.17 -11.97 6.33
C ASN A 183 -39.49 -12.47 7.74
N GLN A 184 -40.37 -11.80 8.49
CA GLN A 184 -40.77 -12.16 9.85
C GLN A 184 -39.62 -12.15 10.88
N LEU A 185 -38.57 -11.35 10.62
CA LEU A 185 -37.36 -11.23 11.45
C LEU A 185 -37.36 -9.99 12.34
N SER A 186 -38.37 -9.13 12.25
CA SER A 186 -38.39 -7.84 12.95
C SER A 186 -38.70 -7.94 14.44
N CYS A 187 -39.49 -8.92 14.87
CA CYS A 187 -40.01 -9.06 16.23
C CYS A 187 -39.69 -10.46 16.77
N TYR A 188 -39.50 -10.60 18.08
CA TYR A 188 -39.16 -11.87 18.74
C TYR A 188 -40.27 -12.93 18.57
N HIS A 189 -41.53 -12.52 18.72
CA HIS A 189 -42.72 -13.28 18.33
C HIS A 189 -43.46 -12.53 17.23
N PHE A 190 -43.09 -12.80 15.98
CA PHE A 190 -43.72 -12.13 14.83
C PHE A 190 -45.20 -12.54 14.70
N GLN A 191 -46.08 -11.55 14.59
CA GLN A 191 -47.51 -11.72 14.40
C GLN A 191 -47.93 -11.15 13.05
N ASN A 192 -49.02 -11.64 12.46
CA ASN A 192 -49.54 -11.11 11.17
C ASN A 192 -49.93 -9.62 11.23
N SER A 193 -50.21 -9.09 12.42
CA SER A 193 -50.46 -7.67 12.66
C SER A 193 -49.19 -6.81 12.76
N CYS A 194 -47.99 -7.40 12.85
CA CYS A 194 -46.76 -6.64 12.96
C CYS A 194 -46.48 -5.85 11.67
N GLN A 195 -46.51 -4.51 11.76
CA GLN A 195 -46.19 -3.61 10.66
C GLN A 195 -45.33 -2.43 11.17
N PRO A 196 -44.37 -1.93 10.36
CA PRO A 196 -43.55 -0.78 10.73
C PRO A 196 -44.35 0.52 10.57
N LYS A 197 -44.24 1.43 11.54
CA LYS A 197 -44.83 2.77 11.50
C LYS A 197 -43.87 3.80 12.09
N LEU A 198 -43.83 5.00 11.51
CA LEU A 198 -43.10 6.12 12.09
C LEU A 198 -43.88 6.68 13.28
N THR A 199 -43.23 6.84 14.42
CA THR A 199 -43.82 7.33 15.66
C THR A 199 -42.88 8.30 16.36
N GLN A 200 -43.41 9.37 16.92
CA GLN A 200 -42.65 10.31 17.74
C GLN A 200 -42.63 9.82 19.21
N SER A 201 -41.53 10.07 19.94
CA SER A 201 -41.46 9.76 21.37
C SER A 201 -42.46 10.62 22.15
N SER A 202 -43.11 10.01 23.14
CA SER A 202 -43.96 10.73 24.10
C SER A 202 -43.16 11.47 25.17
N ILE A 203 -41.89 11.10 25.36
CA ILE A 203 -40.97 11.67 26.35
C ILE A 203 -39.90 12.48 25.60
N PRO A 204 -39.58 13.71 26.04
CA PRO A 204 -38.49 14.51 25.48
C PRO A 204 -37.13 13.88 25.82
N ASN A 205 -36.18 14.00 24.91
CA ASN A 205 -34.81 13.57 25.14
C ASN A 205 -34.08 14.56 26.08
N PRO A 206 -32.84 14.25 26.55
CA PRO A 206 -32.11 15.11 27.49
C PRO A 206 -31.82 16.55 27.00
N LEU A 207 -32.03 16.83 25.71
CA LEU A 207 -31.89 18.15 25.09
C LEU A 207 -33.24 18.85 24.88
N GLY A 208 -34.33 18.32 25.44
CA GLY A 208 -35.68 18.92 25.37
C GLY A 208 -36.46 18.65 24.08
N GLY A 209 -35.92 17.90 23.13
CA GLY A 209 -36.59 17.58 21.87
C GLY A 209 -37.17 16.17 21.82
N PHE A 210 -38.21 15.93 21.01
CA PHE A 210 -38.80 14.60 20.83
C PHE A 210 -38.11 13.83 19.69
N ASP A 211 -37.84 12.55 19.90
CA ASP A 211 -37.14 11.69 18.93
C ASP A 211 -38.13 10.89 18.09
N PHE A 212 -37.81 10.65 16.81
CA PHE A 212 -38.62 9.81 15.93
C PHE A 212 -38.11 8.37 15.91
N TYR A 213 -39.02 7.41 15.84
CA TYR A 213 -38.74 5.98 15.82
C TYR A 213 -39.57 5.30 14.74
N VAL A 214 -38.98 4.35 14.03
CA VAL A 214 -39.75 3.35 13.27
C VAL A 214 -40.01 2.18 14.21
N ARG A 215 -41.28 1.95 14.54
CA ARG A 215 -41.72 0.95 15.52
C ARG A 215 -42.74 0.01 14.91
N CYS A 216 -42.76 -1.23 15.41
CA CYS A 216 -43.91 -2.11 15.19
C CYS A 216 -45.17 -1.46 15.79
N ILE A 217 -46.31 -1.56 15.13
CA ILE A 217 -47.59 -1.07 15.68
C ILE A 217 -47.96 -1.74 17.01
N ASN A 218 -47.47 -2.95 17.28
CA ASN A 218 -47.67 -3.69 18.54
C ASN A 218 -46.59 -3.40 19.59
N ALA A 219 -45.59 -2.55 19.29
CA ALA A 219 -44.53 -2.20 20.24
C ALA A 219 -45.04 -1.53 21.54
N PRO A 220 -46.11 -0.72 21.55
CA PRO A 220 -46.62 -0.15 22.80
C PRO A 220 -47.11 -1.20 23.82
N SER A 221 -47.60 -2.35 23.36
CA SER A 221 -48.08 -3.43 24.23
C SER A 221 -46.97 -4.36 24.74
N ASP A 222 -45.90 -4.51 23.97
CA ASP A 222 -44.69 -5.25 24.38
C ASP A 222 -43.45 -4.61 23.74
N PRO A 223 -42.84 -3.61 24.41
CA PRO A 223 -41.68 -2.89 23.89
C PRO A 223 -40.42 -3.76 23.77
N ALA A 224 -40.33 -4.87 24.49
CA ALA A 224 -39.15 -5.75 24.52
C ALA A 224 -39.22 -6.83 23.43
N GLY A 225 -40.42 -7.30 23.08
CA GLY A 225 -40.63 -8.31 22.04
C GLY A 225 -40.77 -7.78 20.61
N HIS A 226 -40.93 -6.46 20.42
CA HIS A 226 -41.25 -5.86 19.12
C HIS A 226 -40.23 -4.84 18.61
N TYR A 227 -40.08 -4.80 17.28
CA TYR A 227 -39.13 -3.92 16.57
C TYR A 227 -39.28 -2.45 16.97
N THR A 228 -38.18 -1.83 17.40
CA THR A 228 -38.09 -0.40 17.67
C THR A 228 -36.72 0.10 17.25
N TYR A 229 -36.66 1.07 16.33
CA TYR A 229 -35.42 1.69 15.89
C TYR A 229 -35.53 3.22 15.87
N ARG A 230 -34.57 3.92 16.46
CA ARG A 230 -34.52 5.39 16.50
C ARG A 230 -34.00 5.97 15.18
N VAL A 231 -34.73 6.92 14.59
CA VAL A 231 -34.29 7.62 13.38
C VAL A 231 -33.25 8.69 13.75
N PRO A 232 -32.07 8.75 13.08
CA PRO A 232 -31.04 9.74 13.35
C PRO A 232 -31.55 11.19 13.17
N LYS A 233 -31.17 12.07 14.11
CA LYS A 233 -31.62 13.48 14.16
C LYS A 233 -30.70 14.49 13.45
N ASN A 234 -29.66 14.01 12.80
CA ASN A 234 -28.59 14.81 12.18
C ASN A 234 -28.95 15.35 10.78
N GLY A 235 -30.23 15.37 10.40
CA GLY A 235 -30.66 15.78 9.06
C GLY A 235 -30.32 14.80 7.93
N SER A 236 -29.84 13.58 8.26
CA SER A 236 -29.46 12.57 7.27
C SER A 236 -30.63 11.81 6.66
N VAL A 237 -31.85 11.96 7.17
CA VAL A 237 -33.04 11.20 6.76
C VAL A 237 -34.26 12.14 6.70
N HIS A 238 -34.95 12.18 5.56
CA HIS A 238 -36.12 13.04 5.35
C HIS A 238 -37.38 12.43 5.99
N LEU A 239 -37.75 12.90 7.18
CA LEU A 239 -38.81 12.30 8.01
C LEU A 239 -40.18 12.23 7.34
N GLN A 240 -40.64 13.31 6.72
CA GLN A 240 -41.95 13.35 6.04
C GLN A 240 -42.02 12.40 4.83
N PHE A 241 -40.88 12.17 4.20
CA PHE A 241 -40.77 11.25 3.05
C PHE A 241 -40.76 9.80 3.55
N LEU A 242 -40.02 9.53 4.62
CA LEU A 242 -40.04 8.24 5.32
C LEU A 242 -41.45 7.87 5.83
N GLU A 243 -42.18 8.84 6.36
CA GLU A 243 -43.56 8.67 6.82
C GLU A 243 -44.50 8.30 5.66
N GLY A 244 -44.45 9.06 4.55
CA GLY A 244 -45.24 8.77 3.35
C GLY A 244 -44.92 7.40 2.74
N LEU A 245 -43.67 6.96 2.78
CA LEU A 245 -43.26 5.61 2.36
C LEU A 245 -43.82 4.50 3.27
N LEU A 246 -43.83 4.70 4.59
CA LEU A 246 -44.34 3.72 5.56
C LEU A 246 -45.87 3.61 5.53
N ASN A 247 -46.57 4.72 5.25
CA ASN A 247 -48.02 4.75 5.13
C ASN A 247 -48.53 4.28 3.74
N ASN A 248 -47.63 3.96 2.80
CA ASN A 248 -47.93 3.68 1.39
C ASN A 248 -48.63 4.85 0.65
N GLU A 249 -48.45 6.09 1.13
CA GLU A 249 -48.94 7.31 0.48
C GLU A 249 -48.07 7.69 -0.73
N ILE A 250 -46.82 7.21 -0.74
CA ILE A 250 -45.87 7.38 -1.84
C ILE A 250 -45.73 6.04 -2.58
N ILE A 251 -46.22 5.98 -3.81
CA ILE A 251 -46.01 4.86 -4.73
C ILE A 251 -44.70 5.14 -5.48
N MET A 252 -43.77 4.20 -5.43
CA MET A 252 -42.47 4.33 -6.09
C MET A 252 -42.53 3.76 -7.49
N ASP A 253 -41.98 4.50 -8.45
CA ASP A 253 -41.75 3.97 -9.79
C ASP A 253 -40.68 2.87 -9.74
N MET A 254 -40.88 1.84 -10.54
CA MET A 254 -39.91 0.76 -10.67
C MET A 254 -38.72 1.25 -11.49
N GLU A 255 -37.55 1.37 -10.87
CA GLU A 255 -36.30 1.66 -11.58
C GLU A 255 -35.85 0.50 -12.46
N GLU A 256 -35.44 0.82 -13.67
CA GLU A 256 -34.64 -0.10 -14.49
C GLU A 256 -33.17 -0.03 -14.08
N CYS A 257 -32.49 -1.18 -14.14
CA CYS A 257 -31.07 -1.30 -13.80
C CYS A 257 -30.20 -1.58 -15.03
N GLY A 258 -28.96 -1.11 -15.01
CA GLY A 258 -27.94 -1.32 -16.04
C GLY A 258 -26.72 -2.09 -15.53
N ALA A 259 -26.84 -2.68 -14.35
CA ALA A 259 -25.77 -3.43 -13.73
C ALA A 259 -25.54 -4.76 -14.44
N VAL A 260 -24.31 -4.93 -14.90
CA VAL A 260 -23.84 -6.10 -15.62
C VAL A 260 -22.52 -6.52 -15.01
N GLU A 261 -22.41 -7.80 -14.70
CA GLU A 261 -21.21 -8.39 -14.14
C GLU A 261 -20.75 -9.62 -14.94
N SER A 262 -19.46 -9.92 -14.81
CA SER A 262 -18.92 -11.19 -15.27
C SER A 262 -19.60 -12.35 -14.55
N ILE A 263 -19.82 -13.46 -15.25
CA ILE A 263 -20.33 -14.70 -14.65
C ILE A 263 -19.41 -15.23 -13.52
N LYS A 264 -18.12 -14.89 -13.55
CA LYS A 264 -17.13 -15.26 -12.51
C LYS A 264 -17.27 -14.44 -11.23
N SER A 265 -18.06 -13.36 -11.25
CA SER A 265 -18.32 -12.56 -10.06
C SER A 265 -18.97 -13.43 -8.97
N LYS A 266 -18.53 -13.26 -7.72
CA LYS A 266 -19.13 -13.92 -6.56
C LYS A 266 -20.35 -13.16 -6.03
N SER A 267 -20.64 -11.97 -6.53
CA SER A 267 -21.81 -11.19 -6.16
C SER A 267 -23.09 -11.97 -6.51
N LEU A 268 -23.99 -12.04 -5.53
CA LEU A 268 -25.34 -12.61 -5.68
C LEU A 268 -26.38 -11.53 -5.96
N TYR A 269 -26.11 -10.30 -5.51
CA TYR A 269 -26.98 -9.13 -5.63
C TYR A 269 -26.23 -7.98 -6.28
N CYS A 270 -26.99 -7.09 -6.89
CA CYS A 270 -26.54 -5.88 -7.54
C CYS A 270 -25.85 -4.94 -6.54
N ALA A 271 -24.84 -4.21 -7.01
CA ALA A 271 -24.18 -3.17 -6.23
C ALA A 271 -25.01 -1.87 -6.10
N TYR A 272 -25.99 -1.68 -6.99
CA TYR A 272 -26.91 -0.55 -6.95
C TYR A 272 -28.12 -0.88 -6.08
N ASP A 273 -28.57 0.12 -5.33
CA ASP A 273 -29.73 0.04 -4.46
C ASP A 273 -31.02 0.28 -5.25
N HIS A 274 -31.87 -0.73 -5.48
CA HIS A 274 -33.10 -0.59 -6.30
C HIS A 274 -34.42 -0.47 -5.52
N PRO A 275 -35.36 0.42 -5.91
CA PRO A 275 -36.59 0.62 -5.17
C PRO A 275 -37.49 -0.59 -4.92
N GLN A 276 -37.27 -1.64 -5.70
CA GLN A 276 -38.00 -2.89 -5.66
C GLN A 276 -37.39 -3.89 -4.67
N GLY A 277 -36.20 -3.63 -4.15
CA GLY A 277 -35.44 -4.50 -3.25
C GLY A 277 -34.01 -4.76 -3.71
N PRO A 278 -33.25 -5.63 -3.02
CA PRO A 278 -31.91 -6.02 -3.46
C PRO A 278 -32.01 -6.79 -4.79
N GLY A 279 -31.57 -6.18 -5.89
CA GLY A 279 -31.69 -6.79 -7.22
C GLY A 279 -30.78 -8.01 -7.36
N LYS A 280 -31.35 -9.20 -7.51
CA LYS A 280 -30.59 -10.44 -7.71
C LYS A 280 -29.87 -10.40 -9.06
N LEU A 281 -28.63 -10.87 -9.08
CA LEU A 281 -27.88 -11.05 -10.32
C LEU A 281 -28.25 -12.39 -10.96
N VAL A 282 -28.96 -12.32 -12.09
CA VAL A 282 -29.46 -13.46 -12.85
C VAL A 282 -28.52 -13.81 -13.99
N HIS A 283 -28.38 -15.10 -14.27
CA HIS A 283 -27.51 -15.59 -15.35
C HIS A 283 -28.20 -15.43 -16.71
N ALA A 284 -27.68 -14.53 -17.54
CA ALA A 284 -28.02 -14.45 -18.96
C ALA A 284 -27.11 -15.42 -19.74
N LYS A 285 -27.68 -16.55 -20.19
CA LYS A 285 -26.94 -17.61 -20.89
C LYS A 285 -26.54 -17.16 -22.30
N CYS A 286 -25.51 -17.82 -22.83
CA CYS A 286 -25.04 -17.61 -24.20
C CYS A 286 -24.78 -18.94 -24.92
N ASN A 287 -24.94 -18.93 -26.23
CA ASN A 287 -24.74 -20.10 -27.09
C ASN A 287 -23.53 -19.96 -28.02
N VAL A 288 -22.88 -18.80 -28.05
CA VAL A 288 -21.70 -18.56 -28.88
C VAL A 288 -20.59 -19.54 -28.51
N THR A 289 -19.99 -20.16 -29.52
CA THR A 289 -18.83 -21.05 -29.37
C THR A 289 -17.60 -20.42 -29.98
N PHE A 290 -16.46 -20.61 -29.31
CA PHE A 290 -15.15 -20.21 -29.77
C PHE A 290 -14.31 -21.45 -30.04
N HIS A 291 -13.59 -21.45 -31.14
CA HIS A 291 -12.69 -22.51 -31.55
C HIS A 291 -11.37 -21.89 -31.97
N TRP A 292 -10.24 -22.53 -31.66
CA TRP A 292 -8.99 -22.11 -32.27
C TRP A 292 -8.10 -23.29 -32.58
N LEU A 293 -7.34 -23.12 -33.66
CA LEU A 293 -6.47 -24.11 -34.27
C LEU A 293 -5.04 -23.60 -34.17
N ILE A 294 -4.19 -24.36 -33.48
CA ILE A 294 -2.76 -24.06 -33.35
C ILE A 294 -1.99 -25.12 -34.14
N PRO A 295 -1.22 -24.75 -35.17
CA PRO A 295 -0.31 -25.66 -35.85
C PRO A 295 0.57 -26.43 -34.87
N THR A 296 0.91 -27.68 -35.20
CA THR A 296 1.77 -28.51 -34.34
C THR A 296 3.19 -27.94 -34.24
N ASP A 297 3.64 -27.24 -35.28
CA ASP A 297 4.91 -26.54 -35.35
C ASP A 297 4.71 -25.07 -35.78
N LEU A 298 4.74 -24.17 -34.79
CA LEU A 298 4.62 -22.72 -35.01
C LEU A 298 5.86 -22.09 -35.66
N SER A 299 7.01 -22.78 -35.68
CA SER A 299 8.20 -22.28 -36.37
C SER A 299 8.08 -22.40 -37.89
N GLN A 300 7.38 -23.43 -38.36
CA GLN A 300 7.13 -23.67 -39.78
C GLN A 300 5.85 -22.97 -40.27
N ASN A 301 4.82 -22.93 -39.44
CA ASN A 301 3.61 -22.15 -39.71
C ASN A 301 3.28 -21.24 -38.53
N PRO A 302 3.65 -19.95 -38.58
CA PRO A 302 3.48 -19.02 -37.46
C PRO A 302 2.05 -18.49 -37.33
N TYR A 303 1.04 -19.09 -37.97
CA TYR A 303 -0.33 -18.61 -37.92
C TYR A 303 -1.24 -19.54 -37.14
N PHE A 304 -1.95 -19.01 -36.15
CA PHE A 304 -3.07 -19.71 -35.54
C PHE A 304 -4.39 -19.08 -35.99
N VAL A 305 -5.44 -19.90 -36.01
CA VAL A 305 -6.77 -19.45 -36.44
C VAL A 305 -7.71 -19.47 -35.25
N PHE A 306 -8.35 -18.34 -34.95
CA PHE A 306 -9.43 -18.24 -33.98
C PHE A 306 -10.75 -18.09 -34.71
N MET A 307 -11.81 -18.74 -34.24
CA MET A 307 -13.12 -18.72 -34.87
C MET A 307 -14.22 -18.62 -33.82
N SER A 308 -15.30 -17.98 -34.19
CA SER A 308 -16.49 -17.82 -33.37
C SER A 308 -17.76 -18.14 -34.17
N HIS A 309 -18.74 -18.78 -33.54
CA HIS A 309 -20.03 -19.11 -34.16
C HIS A 309 -21.19 -18.69 -33.26
N GLY A 310 -22.20 -18.06 -33.87
CA GLY A 310 -23.45 -17.66 -33.23
C GLY A 310 -23.57 -16.14 -32.98
N VAL A 311 -24.66 -15.78 -32.32
CA VAL A 311 -24.97 -14.41 -31.90
C VAL A 311 -25.00 -14.35 -30.38
N HIS A 312 -24.36 -13.34 -29.79
CA HIS A 312 -24.45 -13.13 -28.35
C HIS A 312 -25.86 -12.69 -27.98
N THR A 313 -26.47 -13.38 -27.02
CA THR A 313 -27.83 -13.10 -26.52
C THR A 313 -27.83 -12.32 -25.22
N HIS A 314 -26.83 -11.48 -25.04
CA HIS A 314 -26.59 -10.70 -23.84
C HIS A 314 -25.74 -9.48 -24.20
N VAL A 315 -25.80 -8.41 -23.42
CA VAL A 315 -24.94 -7.24 -23.62
C VAL A 315 -23.45 -7.59 -23.51
N PRO A 316 -22.54 -6.85 -24.17
CA PRO A 316 -21.10 -7.02 -23.96
C PRO A 316 -20.72 -6.94 -22.48
N PRO A 317 -19.94 -7.90 -21.94
CA PRO A 317 -19.44 -7.79 -20.57
C PRO A 317 -18.52 -6.55 -20.44
N PRO A 318 -18.41 -5.90 -19.27
CA PRO A 318 -17.49 -4.79 -19.09
C PRO A 318 -16.02 -5.19 -19.31
N PRO A 319 -15.15 -4.31 -19.84
CA PRO A 319 -13.74 -4.59 -20.05
C PRO A 319 -13.04 -4.76 -18.69
N ARG A 320 -12.70 -6.00 -18.34
CA ARG A 320 -12.08 -6.35 -17.05
C ARG A 320 -10.72 -6.98 -17.20
N LYS A 321 -10.43 -7.57 -18.36
CA LYS A 321 -9.13 -8.17 -18.65
C LYS A 321 -8.28 -7.14 -19.37
N ALA A 322 -7.02 -7.02 -18.98
CA ALA A 322 -6.06 -6.22 -19.72
C ALA A 322 -5.48 -7.06 -20.86
N PRO A 323 -5.12 -6.43 -22.00
CA PRO A 323 -4.36 -7.08 -23.06
C PRO A 323 -3.10 -7.76 -22.51
N ALA A 324 -2.82 -8.98 -22.98
CA ALA A 324 -1.73 -9.81 -22.48
C ALA A 324 -0.35 -9.11 -22.62
N LYS A 325 -0.13 -8.40 -23.75
CA LYS A 325 1.11 -7.64 -24.00
C LYS A 325 1.36 -6.57 -22.94
N ILE A 326 0.34 -5.78 -22.60
CA ILE A 326 0.46 -4.71 -21.59
C ILE A 326 0.68 -5.32 -20.19
N MET A 327 -0.06 -6.38 -19.85
CA MET A 327 0.13 -7.10 -18.59
C MET A 327 1.53 -7.68 -18.44
N ASN A 328 2.11 -8.20 -19.52
CA ASN A 328 3.46 -8.72 -19.54
C ASN A 328 4.50 -7.60 -19.32
N GLY A 329 4.29 -6.43 -19.91
CA GLY A 329 5.11 -5.24 -19.62
C GLY A 329 5.07 -4.89 -18.12
N ILE A 330 3.88 -4.80 -17.53
CA ILE A 330 3.70 -4.53 -16.09
C ILE A 330 4.39 -5.60 -15.23
N LEU A 331 4.25 -6.88 -15.59
CA LEU A 331 4.92 -8.00 -14.91
C LEU A 331 6.44 -7.85 -14.95
N GLN A 332 7.01 -7.44 -16.09
CA GLN A 332 8.45 -7.19 -16.21
C GLN A 332 8.90 -6.06 -15.31
N LEU A 333 8.18 -4.93 -15.25
CA LEU A 333 8.50 -3.82 -14.35
C LEU A 333 8.49 -4.24 -12.88
N ILE A 334 7.47 -5.02 -12.48
CA ILE A 334 7.36 -5.57 -11.12
C ILE A 334 8.53 -6.51 -10.81
N ASN A 335 8.93 -7.35 -11.77
CA ASN A 335 10.05 -8.27 -11.63
C ASN A 335 11.40 -7.55 -11.54
N GLN A 336 11.58 -6.48 -12.32
CA GLN A 336 12.80 -5.67 -12.29
C GLN A 336 12.95 -4.89 -10.99
N ALA A 337 11.84 -4.45 -10.39
CA ALA A 337 11.87 -3.70 -9.14
C ALA A 337 12.53 -4.48 -7.99
N ARG A 338 12.46 -5.84 -7.99
CA ARG A 338 13.02 -6.76 -6.98
C ARG A 338 13.06 -6.19 -5.56
N SER A 339 11.92 -5.62 -5.15
CA SER A 339 11.81 -4.93 -3.87
C SER A 339 10.95 -5.75 -2.91
N PRO A 340 11.45 -6.06 -1.69
CA PRO A 340 10.65 -6.78 -0.69
C PRO A 340 9.44 -5.96 -0.23
N SER A 341 9.46 -4.65 -0.48
CA SER A 341 8.49 -3.67 -0.03
C SER A 341 7.58 -3.13 -1.11
N LEU A 342 7.65 -3.67 -2.33
CA LEU A 342 6.82 -3.21 -3.41
C LEU A 342 5.34 -3.35 -3.01
N THR A 343 4.66 -2.21 -2.95
CA THR A 343 3.23 -2.10 -2.73
C THR A 343 2.60 -1.53 -3.99
N LEU A 344 1.29 -1.69 -4.15
CA LEU A 344 0.57 -1.04 -5.24
C LEU A 344 0.87 0.48 -5.25
N GLY A 345 0.78 1.15 -4.10
CA GLY A 345 1.01 2.60 -4.02
C GLY A 345 2.45 3.03 -4.37
N THR A 346 3.47 2.23 -4.03
CA THR A 346 4.86 2.54 -4.41
C THR A 346 5.14 2.19 -5.87
N PHE A 347 4.53 1.13 -6.39
CA PHE A 347 4.61 0.76 -7.80
C PHE A 347 3.96 1.83 -8.71
N LEU A 348 2.78 2.32 -8.35
CA LEU A 348 2.08 3.39 -9.07
C LEU A 348 2.86 4.71 -9.13
N LYS A 349 3.77 4.93 -8.18
CA LYS A 349 4.65 6.11 -8.12
C LYS A 349 6.05 5.85 -8.68
N SER A 350 6.30 4.65 -9.21
CA SER A 350 7.63 4.28 -9.67
C SER A 350 7.98 4.99 -10.99
N PRO A 351 9.22 5.50 -11.15
CA PRO A 351 9.66 6.08 -12.42
C PRO A 351 9.59 5.10 -13.58
N ALA A 352 9.79 3.80 -13.29
CA ALA A 352 9.68 2.72 -14.27
C ALA A 352 8.25 2.64 -14.85
N LEU A 353 7.21 2.70 -13.99
CA LEU A 353 5.83 2.72 -14.49
C LEU A 353 5.50 4.03 -15.20
N GLN A 354 6.01 5.18 -14.73
CA GLN A 354 5.81 6.46 -15.42
C GLN A 354 6.40 6.44 -16.83
N SER A 355 7.60 5.88 -16.99
CA SER A 355 8.25 5.71 -18.30
C SER A 355 7.43 4.78 -19.20
N PHE A 356 6.95 3.66 -18.67
CA PHE A 356 6.06 2.75 -19.38
C PHE A 356 4.77 3.42 -19.84
N CYS A 357 4.15 4.26 -19.00
CA CYS A 357 2.97 5.03 -19.41
C CYS A 357 3.31 6.03 -20.53
N ALA A 358 4.45 6.71 -20.42
CA ALA A 358 4.92 7.65 -21.44
C ALA A 358 5.22 6.97 -22.79
N GLU A 359 5.77 5.76 -22.78
CA GLU A 359 5.96 4.93 -23.99
C GLU A 359 4.63 4.62 -24.70
N HIS A 360 3.53 4.57 -23.94
CA HIS A 360 2.17 4.43 -24.44
C HIS A 360 1.44 5.77 -24.65
N ASN A 361 2.16 6.91 -24.64
CA ASN A 361 1.59 8.27 -24.73
C ASN A 361 0.51 8.58 -23.67
N CYS A 362 0.65 8.01 -22.48
CA CYS A 362 -0.29 8.11 -21.37
C CYS A 362 0.38 8.65 -20.09
N HIS A 363 -0.40 9.30 -19.22
CA HIS A 363 0.07 9.74 -17.89
C HIS A 363 -0.19 8.69 -16.80
N THR A 364 -1.23 7.87 -16.98
CA THR A 364 -1.62 6.84 -16.01
C THR A 364 -1.85 5.51 -16.72
N ILE A 365 -1.74 4.42 -15.97
CA ILE A 365 -1.96 3.07 -16.51
C ILE A 365 -3.41 2.86 -16.94
N GLN A 366 -4.37 3.57 -16.34
CA GLN A 366 -5.79 3.54 -16.72
C GLN A 366 -6.05 4.16 -18.09
N GLN A 367 -5.22 5.12 -18.52
CA GLN A 367 -5.30 5.69 -19.87
C GLN A 367 -4.76 4.73 -20.93
N ILE A 368 -3.88 3.79 -20.54
CA ILE A 368 -3.42 2.74 -21.45
C ILE A 368 -4.56 1.76 -21.73
N HIS A 369 -5.35 1.40 -20.71
CA HIS A 369 -6.50 0.51 -20.85
C HIS A 369 -7.47 0.59 -19.64
N GLU A 370 -8.79 0.58 -19.90
CA GLU A 370 -9.85 0.78 -18.90
C GLU A 370 -9.86 -0.30 -17.81
N SER A 371 -9.42 -1.52 -18.12
CA SER A 371 -9.38 -2.63 -17.16
C SER A 371 -8.50 -2.30 -15.95
N PHE A 372 -7.52 -1.41 -16.10
CA PHE A 372 -6.64 -0.98 -15.01
C PHE A 372 -7.32 -0.02 -14.02
N SER A 373 -8.57 0.36 -14.26
CA SER A 373 -9.40 1.01 -13.24
C SER A 373 -9.61 0.11 -12.02
N ASN A 374 -9.55 -1.22 -12.20
CA ASN A 374 -9.44 -2.17 -11.10
C ASN A 374 -7.97 -2.53 -10.84
N MET A 375 -7.48 -2.17 -9.65
CA MET A 375 -6.09 -2.41 -9.26
C MET A 375 -5.83 -3.78 -8.62
N ASP A 376 -6.89 -4.55 -8.29
CA ASP A 376 -6.75 -5.86 -7.66
C ASP A 376 -5.86 -6.83 -8.45
N PRO A 377 -5.94 -6.92 -9.79
CA PRO A 377 -5.06 -7.79 -10.57
C PRO A 377 -3.58 -7.42 -10.41
N ILE A 378 -3.25 -6.13 -10.46
CA ILE A 378 -1.86 -5.65 -10.26
C ILE A 378 -1.41 -5.95 -8.84
N GLN A 379 -2.26 -5.69 -7.84
CA GLN A 379 -1.94 -6.00 -6.45
C GLN A 379 -1.71 -7.50 -6.23
N ALA A 380 -2.53 -8.37 -6.84
CA ALA A 380 -2.37 -9.81 -6.79
C ALA A 380 -1.06 -10.25 -7.45
N VAL A 381 -0.69 -9.65 -8.58
CA VAL A 381 0.58 -9.88 -9.27
C VAL A 381 1.77 -9.47 -8.40
N ILE A 382 1.76 -8.25 -7.83
CA ILE A 382 2.80 -7.77 -6.92
C ILE A 382 2.96 -8.74 -5.75
N ARG A 383 1.84 -9.17 -5.14
CA ARG A 383 1.87 -10.15 -4.05
C ARG A 383 2.47 -11.48 -4.47
N LYS A 384 2.07 -12.02 -5.63
CA LYS A 384 2.63 -13.26 -6.18
C LYS A 384 4.13 -13.14 -6.40
N GLN A 385 4.58 -12.07 -7.06
CA GLN A 385 6.01 -11.87 -7.33
C GLN A 385 6.83 -11.67 -6.06
N ARG A 386 6.30 -11.00 -5.04
CA ARG A 386 6.99 -10.90 -3.73
C ARG A 386 7.19 -12.27 -3.08
N LEU A 387 6.19 -13.15 -3.14
CA LEU A 387 6.32 -14.52 -2.60
C LEU A 387 7.34 -15.36 -3.40
N LEU A 388 7.42 -15.15 -4.72
CA LEU A 388 8.39 -15.83 -5.57
C LEU A 388 9.82 -15.33 -5.36
N HIS A 389 10.01 -14.01 -5.23
CA HIS A 389 11.33 -13.42 -4.97
C HIS A 389 11.86 -13.70 -3.57
N TYR A 390 10.96 -13.75 -2.56
CA TYR A 390 11.33 -13.94 -1.15
C TYR A 390 10.64 -15.19 -0.56
N PRO A 391 11.01 -16.40 -1.03
CA PRO A 391 10.35 -17.65 -0.64
C PRO A 391 10.52 -17.99 0.85
N ALA A 392 11.62 -17.54 1.47
CA ALA A 392 11.87 -17.71 2.90
C ALA A 392 11.19 -16.62 3.78
N GLY A 393 10.34 -15.79 3.19
CA GLY A 393 9.74 -14.63 3.84
C GLY A 393 10.71 -13.44 3.94
N GLN A 394 10.39 -12.48 4.81
CA GLN A 394 11.15 -11.21 4.96
C GLN A 394 11.57 -10.91 6.39
N ASN A 395 11.41 -11.90 7.28
CA ASN A 395 11.93 -11.87 8.65
C ASN A 395 13.33 -12.52 8.65
N VAL A 396 13.75 -13.09 9.79
CA VAL A 396 15.10 -13.63 9.98
C VAL A 396 15.48 -14.69 8.94
N ASN A 397 14.59 -15.63 8.63
CA ASN A 397 14.83 -16.62 7.57
C ASN A 397 15.02 -15.97 6.18
N GLY A 398 14.28 -14.89 5.90
CA GLY A 398 14.45 -14.09 4.69
C GLY A 398 15.81 -13.40 4.64
N VAL A 399 16.26 -12.84 5.76
CA VAL A 399 17.61 -12.26 5.88
C VAL A 399 18.69 -13.31 5.62
N MET A 400 18.59 -14.47 6.26
CA MET A 400 19.55 -15.56 6.07
C MET A 400 19.59 -16.06 4.63
N PHE A 401 18.42 -16.19 4.00
CA PHE A 401 18.31 -16.60 2.59
C PHE A 401 18.95 -15.59 1.63
N GLU A 402 18.71 -14.29 1.83
CA GLU A 402 19.31 -13.23 1.01
C GLU A 402 20.80 -13.06 1.28
N LEU A 403 21.26 -13.26 2.52
CA LEU A 403 22.67 -13.23 2.89
C LEU A 403 23.48 -14.29 2.13
N GLY A 404 22.89 -15.45 1.82
CA GLY A 404 23.52 -16.47 0.99
C GLY A 404 23.73 -16.09 -0.49
N LYS A 405 23.07 -15.04 -0.97
CA LYS A 405 23.03 -14.67 -2.40
C LYS A 405 23.55 -13.27 -2.71
N ASN A 406 23.39 -12.34 -1.78
CA ASN A 406 23.68 -10.92 -1.99
C ASN A 406 25.05 -10.57 -1.38
N LYS A 407 26.03 -10.27 -2.24
CA LYS A 407 27.40 -9.93 -1.83
C LYS A 407 27.47 -8.68 -0.95
N ASP A 408 26.69 -7.65 -1.26
CA ASP A 408 26.68 -6.42 -0.47
C ASP A 408 26.15 -6.67 0.96
N LEU A 409 25.18 -7.59 1.11
CA LEU A 409 24.73 -8.02 2.44
C LEU A 409 25.80 -8.83 3.18
N GLN A 410 26.59 -9.65 2.47
CA GLN A 410 27.70 -10.42 3.08
C GLN A 410 28.81 -9.51 3.59
N GLU A 411 29.06 -8.39 2.90
CA GLU A 411 30.03 -7.38 3.33
C GLU A 411 29.53 -6.51 4.47
N TYR A 412 28.22 -6.41 4.68
CA TYR A 412 27.61 -5.54 5.67
C TYR A 412 27.16 -6.26 6.95
N ILE A 413 26.56 -7.45 6.82
CA ILE A 413 26.15 -8.28 7.96
C ILE A 413 27.32 -9.18 8.34
N HIS A 414 27.96 -8.89 9.46
CA HIS A 414 29.10 -9.69 9.93
C HIS A 414 28.72 -10.76 10.92
N GLU A 415 27.58 -10.63 11.59
CA GLU A 415 27.12 -11.62 12.55
C GLU A 415 25.59 -11.68 12.63
N VAL A 416 25.07 -12.91 12.61
CA VAL A 416 23.69 -13.25 12.97
C VAL A 416 23.76 -14.21 14.15
N TYR A 417 23.64 -13.67 15.35
CA TYR A 417 23.62 -14.43 16.59
C TYR A 417 22.21 -14.90 16.90
N GLN A 418 22.08 -16.20 17.19
CA GLN A 418 20.84 -16.85 17.59
C GLN A 418 21.10 -17.80 18.75
N GLN A 419 20.51 -17.53 19.91
CA GLN A 419 20.57 -18.42 21.07
C GLN A 419 19.26 -18.33 21.86
N ASN A 420 18.59 -19.46 22.13
CA ASN A 420 17.36 -19.53 22.93
C ASN A 420 16.32 -18.44 22.55
N ASP A 421 15.96 -18.37 21.26
CA ASP A 421 15.07 -17.38 20.65
C ASP A 421 15.55 -15.91 20.64
N GLN A 422 16.71 -15.63 21.23
CA GLN A 422 17.34 -14.32 21.16
C GLN A 422 18.04 -14.14 19.81
N ILE A 423 17.79 -13.01 19.15
CA ILE A 423 18.33 -12.72 17.83
C ILE A 423 19.09 -11.40 17.88
N MET A 424 20.27 -11.37 17.28
CA MET A 424 21.06 -10.16 17.10
C MET A 424 21.76 -10.18 15.75
N ILE A 425 21.50 -9.17 14.92
CA ILE A 425 22.09 -9.01 13.59
C ILE A 425 22.93 -7.74 13.60
N ILE A 426 24.25 -7.90 13.47
CA ILE A 426 25.20 -6.79 13.54
C ILE A 426 25.62 -6.38 12.13
N CYS A 427 25.34 -5.13 11.80
CA CYS A 427 25.58 -4.53 10.49
C CYS A 427 26.59 -3.39 10.61
N ILE A 428 27.72 -3.52 9.93
CA ILE A 428 28.81 -2.52 9.92
C ILE A 428 29.66 -2.70 8.66
N LEU A 429 30.02 -1.60 8.01
CA LEU A 429 31.00 -1.59 6.92
C LEU A 429 32.42 -1.44 7.48
N LYS A 430 33.41 -1.97 6.76
CA LYS A 430 34.82 -1.88 7.17
C LYS A 430 35.28 -0.44 7.42
N GLU A 431 34.90 0.50 6.56
CA GLU A 431 35.27 1.92 6.69
C GLU A 431 34.62 2.59 7.91
N GLN A 432 33.45 2.12 8.34
CA GLN A 432 32.82 2.59 9.57
C GLN A 432 33.60 2.07 10.80
N ALA A 433 34.06 0.82 10.76
CA ALA A 433 34.92 0.24 11.80
C ALA A 433 36.30 0.95 11.85
N GLU A 434 36.87 1.32 10.71
CA GLU A 434 38.11 2.12 10.65
C GLU A 434 37.92 3.51 11.23
N LEU A 435 36.81 4.18 10.89
CA LEU A 435 36.48 5.49 11.43
C LEU A 435 36.33 5.45 12.95
N LEU A 436 35.73 4.39 13.50
CA LEU A 436 35.52 4.23 14.95
C LEU A 436 36.81 4.40 15.76
N HIS A 437 37.95 3.93 15.25
CA HIS A 437 39.27 4.05 15.90
C HIS A 437 39.80 5.48 15.98
N THR A 438 39.27 6.39 15.16
CA THR A 438 39.73 7.79 15.09
C THR A 438 38.95 8.72 16.03
N LEU A 439 37.87 8.22 16.62
CA LEU A 439 36.92 9.05 17.37
C LEU A 439 37.32 9.18 18.84
N SER A 440 37.04 10.35 19.41
CA SER A 440 37.15 10.57 20.86
C SER A 440 35.87 10.21 21.61
N SER A 441 34.72 10.16 20.93
CA SER A 441 33.45 9.81 21.56
C SER A 441 32.42 9.34 20.54
N ILE A 442 31.49 8.51 21.01
CA ILE A 442 30.35 8.02 20.21
C ILE A 442 29.07 8.09 21.03
N GLU A 443 27.94 8.14 20.31
CA GLU A 443 26.59 8.15 20.85
C GLU A 443 25.90 6.82 20.52
N ILE A 444 25.17 6.25 21.47
CA ILE A 444 24.47 4.97 21.32
C ILE A 444 23.03 5.14 21.81
N ASP A 445 22.06 4.78 20.97
CA ASP A 445 20.64 4.86 21.29
C ASP A 445 19.86 3.74 20.59
N MET A 446 18.70 3.40 21.15
CA MET A 446 17.83 2.31 20.70
C MET A 446 16.50 2.88 20.17
N SER A 447 16.04 2.37 19.02
CA SER A 447 14.78 2.77 18.41
C SER A 447 13.83 1.59 18.17
N PHE A 448 12.55 1.90 18.36
CA PHE A 448 11.42 0.96 18.23
C PHE A 448 10.58 1.22 16.96
N LYS A 449 10.95 2.19 16.12
CA LYS A 449 10.08 2.67 15.02
C LYS A 449 10.40 2.06 13.65
N ARG A 450 11.59 1.47 13.50
CA ARG A 450 12.15 1.08 12.21
C ARG A 450 11.52 -0.20 11.66
N VAL A 451 11.43 -1.24 12.50
CA VAL A 451 10.94 -2.56 12.13
C VAL A 451 9.47 -2.71 12.55
N GLN A 452 8.67 -3.45 11.78
CA GLN A 452 7.24 -3.68 12.05
C GLN A 452 7.03 -4.56 13.29
N SER A 453 7.94 -5.51 13.52
CA SER A 453 7.90 -6.37 14.71
C SER A 453 8.08 -5.53 15.97
N LYS A 454 7.24 -5.78 16.98
CA LYS A 454 7.35 -5.12 18.30
C LYS A 454 8.55 -5.64 19.11
N GLU A 455 9.00 -6.86 18.82
CA GLU A 455 10.11 -7.50 19.52
C GLU A 455 11.45 -7.03 18.96
N MET A 456 11.52 -6.77 17.66
CA MET A 456 12.77 -6.40 16.99
C MET A 456 13.06 -4.91 17.09
N LYS A 457 14.16 -4.57 17.76
CA LYS A 457 14.63 -3.20 18.04
C LYS A 457 15.88 -2.90 17.22
N GLU A 458 16.14 -1.62 16.96
CA GLU A 458 17.35 -1.16 16.26
C GLU A 458 18.23 -0.35 17.24
N VAL A 459 19.42 -0.85 17.55
CA VAL A 459 20.45 -0.09 18.28
C VAL A 459 21.40 0.54 17.27
N VAL A 460 21.67 1.83 17.42
CA VAL A 460 22.50 2.59 16.48
C VAL A 460 23.66 3.23 17.23
N PHE A 461 24.86 3.02 16.71
CA PHE A 461 26.08 3.71 17.11
C PHE A 461 26.30 4.83 16.11
N ALA A 462 26.45 6.07 16.58
CA ALA A 462 26.67 7.22 15.72
C ALA A 462 27.67 8.19 16.32
N THR A 463 28.16 9.10 15.48
CA THR A 463 28.97 10.24 15.91
C THR A 463 28.63 11.47 15.09
N TYR A 464 28.97 12.65 15.62
CA TYR A 464 28.90 13.90 14.90
C TYR A 464 30.30 14.33 14.46
N LEU A 465 30.54 14.29 13.16
CA LEU A 465 31.78 14.77 12.53
C LEU A 465 31.70 16.30 12.42
N ALA A 466 32.38 16.99 13.33
CA ALA A 466 32.28 18.45 13.48
C ALA A 466 32.85 19.23 12.28
N ASP A 467 33.92 18.72 11.70
CA ASP A 467 34.56 19.21 10.47
C ASP A 467 33.59 19.16 9.26
N GLN A 468 32.80 18.09 9.18
CA GLN A 468 31.82 17.88 8.12
C GLN A 468 30.44 18.47 8.45
N LYS A 469 30.22 18.87 9.70
CA LYS A 469 28.91 19.22 10.27
C LYS A 469 27.84 18.16 9.99
N LYS A 470 28.25 16.89 10.02
CA LYS A 470 27.44 15.75 9.58
C LYS A 470 27.45 14.66 10.64
N ILE A 471 26.33 13.94 10.71
CA ILE A 471 26.24 12.72 11.50
C ILE A 471 26.64 11.52 10.67
N MET A 472 27.43 10.64 11.28
CA MET A 472 27.86 9.38 10.71
C MET A 472 27.32 8.23 11.56
N THR A 473 26.64 7.29 10.93
CA THR A 473 26.34 5.98 11.53
C THR A 473 27.60 5.12 11.49
N LEU A 474 27.91 4.45 12.61
CA LEU A 474 29.10 3.63 12.79
C LEU A 474 28.76 2.14 12.81
N CYS A 475 27.62 1.78 13.39
CA CYS A 475 27.15 0.40 13.48
C CYS A 475 25.65 0.39 13.69
N ARG A 476 24.97 -0.63 13.17
CA ARG A 476 23.56 -0.92 13.47
C ARG A 476 23.41 -2.34 13.98
N VAL A 477 22.56 -2.51 14.97
CA VAL A 477 22.23 -3.83 15.51
C VAL A 477 20.72 -3.99 15.53
N PHE A 478 20.21 -5.00 14.83
CA PHE A 478 18.82 -5.41 14.96
C PHE A 478 18.74 -6.54 15.98
N THR A 479 18.02 -6.33 17.08
CA THR A 479 17.97 -7.32 18.15
C THR A 479 16.60 -7.44 18.80
N THR A 480 16.25 -8.64 19.24
CA THR A 480 15.09 -8.88 20.12
C THR A 480 15.39 -8.52 21.58
N GLU A 481 16.66 -8.36 21.91
CA GLU A 481 17.12 -8.21 23.29
C GLU A 481 17.06 -6.77 23.78
N ASP A 482 16.63 -6.65 25.03
CA ASP A 482 16.62 -5.42 25.82
C ASP A 482 16.74 -5.85 27.29
N THR A 483 17.90 -6.45 27.55
CA THR A 483 18.33 -7.02 28.83
C THR A 483 19.80 -6.65 29.03
N THR A 484 20.26 -6.65 30.28
CA THR A 484 21.68 -6.40 30.61
C THR A 484 22.61 -7.35 29.86
N GLU A 485 22.28 -8.64 29.86
CA GLU A 485 23.03 -9.68 29.14
C GLU A 485 23.06 -9.42 27.63
N GLY A 486 21.91 -9.05 27.04
CA GLY A 486 21.83 -8.71 25.63
C GLY A 486 22.74 -7.54 25.24
N TYR A 487 22.81 -6.49 26.06
CA TYR A 487 23.73 -5.37 25.83
C TYR A 487 25.20 -5.76 26.04
N TYR A 488 25.52 -6.57 27.06
CA TYR A 488 26.87 -7.09 27.26
C TYR A 488 27.36 -7.88 26.03
N ILE A 489 26.54 -8.81 25.55
CA ILE A 489 26.81 -9.60 24.33
C ILE A 489 26.96 -8.68 23.12
N LEU A 490 26.11 -7.66 22.99
CA LEU A 490 26.17 -6.68 21.91
C LEU A 490 27.52 -5.96 21.88
N PHE A 491 27.96 -5.40 23.01
CA PHE A 491 29.25 -4.70 23.08
C PHE A 491 30.42 -5.62 22.78
N LYS A 492 30.39 -6.83 23.36
CA LYS A 492 31.41 -7.86 23.14
C LYS A 492 31.51 -8.24 21.66
N LYS A 493 30.40 -8.50 20.98
CA LYS A 493 30.41 -8.88 19.56
C LYS A 493 30.91 -7.75 18.66
N ILE A 494 30.44 -6.52 18.88
CA ILE A 494 30.95 -5.35 18.12
C ILE A 494 32.46 -5.20 18.29
N TYR A 495 32.97 -5.35 19.51
CA TYR A 495 34.41 -5.29 19.80
C TYR A 495 35.21 -6.33 18.98
N HIS A 496 34.71 -7.57 18.89
CA HIS A 496 35.34 -8.64 18.09
C HIS A 496 35.22 -8.39 16.58
N ILE A 497 34.06 -7.92 16.11
CA ILE A 497 33.83 -7.61 14.69
C ILE A 497 34.77 -6.50 14.22
N VAL A 498 34.91 -5.42 15.01
CA VAL A 498 35.81 -4.32 14.67
C VAL A 498 37.26 -4.81 14.58
N TYR A 499 37.70 -5.68 15.50
CA TYR A 499 39.02 -6.32 15.40
C TYR A 499 39.16 -7.18 14.14
N LYS A 500 38.16 -8.00 13.81
CA LYS A 500 38.16 -8.83 12.60
C LYS A 500 38.27 -7.99 11.32
N LEU A 501 37.60 -6.83 11.27
CA LEU A 501 37.58 -5.97 10.09
C LEU A 501 38.84 -5.11 9.92
N THR A 502 39.43 -4.67 11.02
CA THR A 502 40.48 -3.65 11.02
C THR A 502 41.84 -4.14 11.50
N GLY A 503 41.91 -5.32 12.12
CA GLY A 503 43.08 -5.83 12.83
C GLY A 503 43.41 -5.09 14.13
N LYS A 504 42.57 -4.12 14.54
CA LYS A 504 42.78 -3.29 15.74
C LYS A 504 41.59 -3.37 16.67
N ARG A 505 41.84 -3.44 17.97
CA ARG A 505 40.79 -3.46 19.00
C ARG A 505 40.38 -2.03 19.34
N ILE A 506 39.11 -1.85 19.70
CA ILE A 506 38.64 -0.57 20.24
C ILE A 506 39.34 -0.35 21.58
N THR A 507 39.96 0.81 21.78
CA THR A 507 40.56 1.19 23.05
C THR A 507 39.79 2.34 23.69
N PHE A 508 39.86 2.37 25.02
CA PHE A 508 39.32 3.44 25.86
C PHE A 508 40.47 4.15 26.55
N ARG A 509 40.48 5.48 26.49
CA ARG A 509 41.56 6.30 27.05
C ARG A 509 41.77 6.04 28.54
N ALA A 510 40.69 5.88 29.29
CA ALA A 510 40.76 5.61 30.71
C ALA A 510 41.44 4.28 31.06
N LEU A 511 41.37 3.29 30.17
CA LEU A 511 41.90 1.93 30.40
C LEU A 511 43.25 1.70 29.70
N HIS A 512 43.46 2.32 28.55
CA HIS A 512 44.59 2.02 27.64
C HIS A 512 45.44 3.26 27.32
N GLY A 513 45.13 4.42 27.90
CA GLY A 513 45.79 5.70 27.61
C GLY A 513 45.43 6.32 26.25
N THR A 514 44.78 5.59 25.34
CA THR A 514 44.40 6.02 23.99
C THR A 514 43.00 5.54 23.59
N GLY A 515 42.44 6.11 22.53
CA GLY A 515 41.14 5.71 21.96
C GLY A 515 39.97 6.56 22.46
N LEU A 516 38.81 5.93 22.64
CA LEU A 516 37.58 6.61 23.03
C LEU A 516 37.72 7.22 24.43
N HIS A 517 37.40 8.51 24.53
CA HIS A 517 37.36 9.24 25.78
C HIS A 517 36.02 9.05 26.51
N ALA A 518 34.92 8.93 25.78
CA ALA A 518 33.59 8.78 26.38
C ALA A 518 32.59 8.07 25.46
N LEU A 519 31.65 7.35 26.07
CA LEU A 519 30.44 6.84 25.45
C LEU A 519 29.23 7.62 25.95
N VAL A 520 28.41 8.12 25.03
CA VAL A 520 27.18 8.84 25.35
C VAL A 520 25.99 7.93 25.10
N MET A 521 25.17 7.70 26.10
CA MET A 521 23.97 6.85 25.96
C MET A 521 22.77 7.40 26.71
N ASP A 522 21.61 6.76 26.53
CA ASP A 522 20.43 7.02 27.35
C ASP A 522 20.63 6.51 28.79
N MET A 523 19.81 6.97 29.73
CA MET A 523 19.76 6.52 31.11
C MET A 523 18.96 5.21 31.26
N ASP A 524 19.33 4.20 30.46
CA ASP A 524 18.83 2.84 30.60
C ASP A 524 19.79 2.01 31.45
N ASN A 525 19.34 1.57 32.62
CA ASN A 525 20.12 0.76 33.55
C ASN A 525 20.62 -0.55 32.91
N LYS A 526 19.86 -1.14 31.98
CA LYS A 526 20.27 -2.39 31.32
C LYS A 526 21.47 -2.15 30.40
N GLN A 527 21.44 -1.04 29.66
CA GLN A 527 22.52 -0.65 28.77
C GLN A 527 23.78 -0.26 29.55
N ILE A 528 23.61 0.51 30.63
CA ILE A 528 24.70 0.90 31.53
C ILE A 528 25.37 -0.32 32.15
N GLU A 529 24.58 -1.27 32.65
CA GLU A 529 25.13 -2.46 33.31
C GLU A 529 25.76 -3.43 32.29
N GLY A 530 25.17 -3.59 31.11
CA GLY A 530 25.77 -4.39 30.03
C GLY A 530 27.10 -3.81 29.54
N LEU A 531 27.19 -2.48 29.46
CA LEU A 531 28.46 -1.79 29.20
C LEU A 531 29.48 -2.06 30.32
N ALA A 532 29.05 -1.99 31.58
CA ALA A 532 29.94 -2.18 32.72
C ALA A 532 30.56 -3.58 32.73
N GLN A 533 29.76 -4.62 32.49
CA GLN A 533 30.23 -6.00 32.38
C GLN A 533 31.25 -6.17 31.25
N PHE A 534 30.98 -5.55 30.09
CA PHE A 534 31.92 -5.56 28.97
C PHE A 534 33.23 -4.82 29.30
N LEU A 535 33.16 -3.64 29.93
CA LEU A 535 34.36 -2.88 30.32
C LEU A 535 35.20 -3.66 31.34
N MET A 536 34.57 -4.34 32.30
CA MET A 536 35.27 -5.18 33.27
C MET A 536 36.01 -6.35 32.62
N GLU A 537 35.50 -6.91 31.53
CA GLU A 537 36.15 -8.00 30.78
C GLU A 537 37.41 -7.53 30.04
N ILE A 538 37.41 -6.29 29.54
CA ILE A 538 38.53 -5.75 28.75
C ILE A 538 39.51 -4.90 29.56
N ASP A 539 39.22 -4.64 30.84
CA ASP A 539 40.05 -3.83 31.72
C ASP A 539 41.25 -4.64 32.26
N PRO A 540 42.49 -4.30 31.86
CA PRO A 540 43.68 -5.03 32.28
C PRO A 540 43.96 -4.91 33.78
N ASP A 541 43.51 -3.83 34.42
CA ASP A 541 43.84 -3.49 35.81
C ASP A 541 42.73 -3.87 36.80
N HIS A 542 41.64 -4.47 36.29
CA HIS A 542 40.50 -4.96 37.09
C HIS A 542 39.91 -3.92 38.06
N HIS A 543 39.74 -2.69 37.59
CA HIS A 543 39.09 -1.62 38.32
C HIS A 543 37.64 -1.96 38.66
N SER A 544 37.13 -1.31 39.73
CA SER A 544 35.74 -1.48 40.12
C SER A 544 34.77 -0.99 39.04
N ARG A 545 33.60 -1.65 38.97
CA ARG A 545 32.48 -1.28 38.08
C ARG A 545 32.16 0.22 38.10
N ILE A 546 32.09 0.82 39.30
CA ILE A 546 31.79 2.24 39.47
C ILE A 546 32.90 3.09 38.87
N TRP A 547 34.17 2.76 39.13
CA TRP A 547 35.31 3.49 38.59
C TRP A 547 35.28 3.49 37.04
N LEU A 548 35.04 2.34 36.43
CA LEU A 548 34.96 2.20 34.96
C LEU A 548 33.89 3.11 34.38
N LEU A 549 32.68 3.07 34.94
CA LEU A 549 31.57 3.90 34.47
C LEU A 549 31.83 5.39 34.71
N LYS A 550 32.38 5.79 35.87
CA LYS A 550 32.75 7.20 36.14
C LYS A 550 33.81 7.74 35.17
N ASN A 551 34.58 6.87 34.51
CA ASN A 551 35.65 7.24 33.58
C ASN A 551 35.29 7.15 32.10
N VAL A 552 34.18 6.48 31.73
CA VAL A 552 33.84 6.20 30.32
C VAL A 552 32.44 6.69 29.96
N LEU A 553 31.48 6.69 30.89
CA LEU A 553 30.07 6.92 30.60
C LEU A 553 29.70 8.40 30.74
N LEU A 554 29.02 8.92 29.72
CA LEU A 554 28.24 10.16 29.78
C LEU A 554 26.78 9.88 29.47
N LEU A 555 25.89 10.59 30.15
CA LEU A 555 24.46 10.41 30.01
C LEU A 555 23.83 11.54 29.21
N CYS A 556 22.86 11.18 28.36
CA CYS A 556 22.20 12.13 27.49
C CYS A 556 21.39 13.19 28.26
N ARG A 557 21.76 14.46 28.11
CA ARG A 557 21.03 15.61 28.71
C ARG A 557 19.61 15.75 28.17
N VAL A 558 19.36 15.38 26.90
CA VAL A 558 18.01 15.45 26.31
C VAL A 558 17.04 14.51 27.03
N HIS A 559 17.44 13.26 27.26
CA HIS A 559 16.66 12.29 28.02
C HIS A 559 16.51 12.68 29.50
N PHE A 560 17.54 13.28 30.10
CA PHE A 560 17.43 13.87 31.44
C PHE A 560 16.35 14.95 31.52
N LEU A 561 16.37 15.93 30.62
CA LEU A 561 15.38 17.00 30.58
C LEU A 561 13.97 16.49 30.22
N ARG A 562 13.87 15.44 29.38
CA ARG A 562 12.61 14.76 29.09
C ARG A 562 12.04 14.09 30.32
N GLY A 563 12.88 13.37 31.09
CA GLY A 563 12.48 12.76 32.36
C GLY A 563 11.99 13.77 33.40
N ILE A 564 12.56 14.99 33.42
CA ILE A 564 12.01 16.09 34.23
C ILE A 564 10.58 16.44 33.77
N ARG A 565 10.37 16.66 32.46
CA ARG A 565 9.04 16.99 31.92
C ARG A 565 8.00 15.91 32.22
N GLU A 566 8.35 14.64 32.03
CA GLU A 566 7.47 13.51 32.33
C GLU A 566 7.11 13.42 33.81
N THR A 567 8.07 13.68 34.71
CA THR A 567 7.84 13.73 36.16
C THR A 567 6.92 14.89 36.56
N LEU A 568 6.95 16.00 35.83
CA LEU A 568 6.16 17.21 36.12
C LEU A 568 4.75 17.19 35.51
N GLN A 569 4.57 16.58 34.33
CA GLN A 569 3.27 16.46 33.63
C GLN A 569 2.18 15.82 34.50
N THR A 570 2.58 15.04 35.49
CA THR A 570 1.66 14.31 36.37
C THR A 570 1.32 15.05 37.67
N HIS A 571 2.08 16.08 38.09
CA HIS A 571 2.03 16.54 39.49
C HIS A 571 2.26 18.02 39.79
N SER A 572 2.54 18.92 38.83
CA SER A 572 2.75 20.33 39.21
C SER A 572 2.42 21.41 38.17
N LEU A 573 1.83 22.51 38.65
CA LEU A 573 1.64 23.79 37.96
C LEU A 573 2.79 24.78 38.19
N ASN A 574 3.80 24.45 39.02
CA ASN A 574 4.89 25.38 39.35
C ASN A 574 6.04 25.29 38.33
N PRO A 575 6.28 26.34 37.51
CA PRO A 575 7.29 26.31 36.46
C PRO A 575 8.73 26.25 37.00
N TYR A 576 8.98 26.58 38.26
CA TYR A 576 10.32 26.65 38.85
C TYR A 576 10.86 25.29 39.34
N ILE A 577 10.01 24.28 39.52
CA ILE A 577 10.45 22.95 39.97
C ILE A 577 11.37 22.32 38.94
N GLY A 578 11.02 22.41 37.65
CA GLY A 578 11.84 21.87 36.56
C GLY A 578 13.24 22.50 36.54
N THR A 579 13.34 23.80 36.82
CA THR A 579 14.61 24.52 36.95
C THR A 579 15.43 24.01 38.14
N ARG A 580 14.79 23.77 39.30
CA ARG A 580 15.47 23.17 40.47
C ARG A 580 15.98 21.76 40.20
N MET A 581 15.21 20.94 39.50
CA MET A 581 15.64 19.60 39.10
C MET A 581 16.82 19.67 38.11
N ALA A 582 16.78 20.62 37.16
CA ALA A 582 17.83 20.80 36.15
C ALA A 582 19.15 21.32 36.74
N ALA A 583 19.12 22.00 37.89
CA ALA A 583 20.30 22.56 38.55
C ALA A 583 21.38 21.51 38.91
N LEU A 584 21.02 20.22 38.98
CA LEU A 584 21.97 19.12 39.14
C LEU A 584 23.08 19.11 38.05
N LEU A 585 22.78 19.61 36.85
CA LEU A 585 23.78 19.70 35.76
C LEU A 585 24.85 20.77 36.00
N GLU A 586 24.57 21.73 36.89
CA GLU A 586 25.37 22.94 37.11
C GLU A 586 26.04 22.98 38.49
N CYS A 587 25.80 21.98 39.36
CA CYS A 587 26.49 21.88 40.66
C CYS A 587 28.01 21.88 40.47
N GLU A 588 28.73 22.63 41.31
CA GLU A 588 30.18 22.85 41.19
C GLU A 588 31.04 21.90 42.04
N SER A 589 30.41 20.98 42.77
CA SER A 589 31.09 19.95 43.53
C SER A 589 30.23 18.68 43.66
N GLU A 590 30.88 17.54 43.92
CA GLU A 590 30.17 16.29 44.23
C GLU A 590 29.33 16.44 45.50
N GLU A 591 29.81 17.17 46.51
CA GLU A 591 29.08 17.43 47.75
C GLU A 591 27.79 18.24 47.48
N ASP A 592 27.89 19.32 46.70
CA ASP A 592 26.74 20.15 46.34
C ASP A 592 25.70 19.37 45.55
N TYR A 593 26.13 18.52 44.61
CA TYR A 593 25.22 17.66 43.85
C TYR A 593 24.40 16.75 44.78
N HIS A 594 25.07 16.06 45.71
CA HIS A 594 24.40 15.14 46.64
C HIS A 594 23.50 15.88 47.63
N LYS A 595 23.96 17.03 48.15
CA LYS A 595 23.17 17.91 49.01
C LYS A 595 21.92 18.41 48.29
N TRP A 596 22.03 18.77 47.01
CA TRP A 596 20.90 19.21 46.21
C TRP A 596 19.89 18.08 45.98
N CYS A 597 20.34 16.86 45.68
CA CYS A 597 19.49 15.68 45.66
C CYS A 597 18.74 15.48 46.99
N ASP A 598 19.42 15.63 48.13
CA ASP A 598 18.80 15.47 49.45
C ASP A 598 17.72 16.53 49.74
N LEU A 599 17.94 17.77 49.30
CA LEU A 599 16.91 18.82 49.40
C LEU A 599 15.68 18.49 48.55
N LEU A 600 15.86 18.00 47.32
CA LEU A 600 14.75 17.57 46.47
C LEU A 600 13.99 16.38 47.11
N ILE A 601 14.70 15.41 47.69
CA ILE A 601 14.10 14.26 48.38
C ILE A 601 13.30 14.67 49.62
N LYS A 602 13.77 15.68 50.35
CA LYS A 602 13.15 16.14 51.60
C LYS A 602 11.93 17.02 51.38
N HIS A 603 11.95 17.87 50.35
CA HIS A 603 11.00 18.99 50.23
C HIS A 603 10.02 18.91 49.06
N GLU A 604 10.26 18.06 48.06
CA GLU A 604 9.43 18.01 46.85
C GLU A 604 8.38 16.89 46.88
N HIS A 605 7.47 16.89 45.90
CA HIS A 605 6.43 15.87 45.72
C HIS A 605 7.03 14.45 45.58
N PRO A 606 6.38 13.37 46.07
CA PRO A 606 6.92 12.00 46.04
C PRO A 606 7.48 11.52 44.69
N ALA A 607 6.86 11.91 43.58
CA ALA A 607 7.37 11.61 42.23
C ALA A 607 8.77 12.22 41.98
N ILE A 608 8.99 13.47 42.41
CA ILE A 608 10.28 14.17 42.31
C ILE A 608 11.28 13.56 43.29
N GLN A 609 10.84 13.17 44.49
CA GLN A 609 11.71 12.49 45.45
C GLN A 609 12.25 11.18 44.87
N ASN A 610 11.40 10.37 44.25
CA ASN A 610 11.82 9.12 43.60
C ASN A 610 12.78 9.39 42.44
N TRP A 611 12.49 10.40 41.62
CA TRP A 611 13.40 10.85 40.57
C TRP A 611 14.76 11.27 41.13
N ALA A 612 14.79 12.06 42.22
CA ALA A 612 16.02 12.54 42.85
C ALA A 612 16.83 11.41 43.50
N ARG A 613 16.17 10.42 44.16
CA ARG A 613 16.82 9.21 44.66
C ARG A 613 17.53 8.45 43.54
N HIS A 614 16.88 8.33 42.38
CA HIS A 614 17.49 7.72 41.21
C HIS A 614 18.70 8.52 40.70
N LYS A 615 18.60 9.86 40.64
CA LYS A 615 19.72 10.73 40.20
C LYS A 615 20.88 10.84 41.18
N LYS A 616 20.69 10.45 42.44
CA LYS A 616 21.74 10.39 43.48
C LYS A 616 22.71 9.20 43.31
N SER A 617 22.43 8.25 42.41
CA SER A 617 23.36 7.17 42.08
C SER A 617 24.72 7.72 41.62
N ALA A 618 25.82 7.21 42.16
CA ALA A 618 27.17 7.66 41.83
C ALA A 618 27.48 7.59 40.32
N VAL A 619 26.98 6.57 39.62
CA VAL A 619 27.14 6.41 38.18
C VAL A 619 26.34 7.47 37.41
N ILE A 620 25.10 7.72 37.83
CA ILE A 620 24.23 8.70 37.16
C ILE A 620 24.74 10.12 37.39
N ALA A 621 25.15 10.43 38.62
CA ALA A 621 25.76 11.70 38.97
C ALA A 621 27.01 11.97 38.10
N ALA A 622 27.91 10.99 37.98
CA ALA A 622 29.11 11.08 37.18
C ALA A 622 28.86 11.24 35.68
N GLY A 623 27.80 10.61 35.15
CA GLY A 623 27.42 10.74 33.75
C GLY A 623 26.75 12.08 33.41
N LEU A 624 26.21 12.79 34.41
CA LEU A 624 25.47 14.05 34.23
C LEU A 624 26.30 15.31 34.56
N ASN A 625 27.15 15.22 35.58
CA ASN A 625 27.92 16.35 36.12
C ASN A 625 29.43 16.02 36.18
N LYS A 626 30.26 16.95 35.67
CA LYS A 626 31.72 16.76 35.59
C LYS A 626 32.42 16.66 36.93
N TYR A 627 31.91 17.32 37.97
CA TYR A 627 32.50 17.28 39.32
C TYR A 627 32.21 15.96 40.04
N CYS A 628 31.22 15.21 39.56
CA CYS A 628 30.97 13.83 39.99
C CYS A 628 31.70 12.82 39.09
N SER A 629 32.26 13.24 37.95
CA SER A 629 32.87 12.38 36.94
C SER A 629 34.37 12.20 37.21
N LEU A 630 34.93 11.08 36.75
CA LEU A 630 36.38 10.89 36.68
C LEU A 630 36.94 11.23 35.28
N ILE A 631 36.06 11.51 34.30
CA ILE A 631 36.45 12.06 33.01
C ILE A 631 37.04 13.47 33.22
N PRO A 632 38.24 13.78 32.68
CA PRO A 632 38.82 15.11 32.81
C PRO A 632 37.87 16.23 32.35
N HIS A 633 37.77 17.32 33.13
CA HIS A 633 36.78 18.38 32.89
C HIS A 633 36.81 18.93 31.46
N HIS A 634 38.01 19.15 30.89
CA HIS A 634 38.14 19.64 29.52
C HIS A 634 37.57 18.65 28.48
N ILE A 635 37.73 17.34 28.69
CA ILE A 635 37.12 16.30 27.84
C ILE A 635 35.61 16.30 28.05
N PHE A 636 35.17 16.29 29.31
CA PHE A 636 33.75 16.31 29.64
C PHE A 636 33.05 17.46 28.94
N ASP A 637 33.62 18.67 29.00
CA ASP A 637 33.07 19.89 28.40
C ASP A 637 33.05 19.81 26.86
N MET A 638 34.09 19.25 26.22
CA MET A 638 34.16 19.07 24.76
C MET A 638 33.17 18.05 24.21
N VAL A 639 32.88 16.96 24.94
CA VAL A 639 32.01 15.90 24.42
C VAL A 639 30.56 16.40 24.35
N ARG A 640 29.90 16.08 23.24
CA ARG A 640 28.49 16.39 23.03
C ARG A 640 27.61 15.52 23.92
N LYS A 641 26.78 16.14 24.76
CA LYS A 641 25.94 15.45 25.76
C LYS A 641 24.49 15.31 25.30
N SER A 642 24.25 15.28 23.99
CA SER A 642 22.93 15.07 23.41
C SER A 642 22.99 13.98 22.36
N THR A 643 22.04 13.05 22.39
CA THR A 643 21.85 12.00 21.37
C THR A 643 21.33 12.56 20.04
N ASN A 644 21.53 13.85 19.77
CA ASN A 644 21.05 14.48 18.55
C ASN A 644 21.60 13.80 17.31
N ALA A 645 22.81 13.22 17.37
CA ALA A 645 23.35 12.48 16.25
C ALA A 645 22.51 11.22 16.00
N VAL A 646 22.24 10.45 17.04
CA VAL A 646 21.45 9.23 16.89
C VAL A 646 19.97 9.52 16.59
N GLU A 647 19.35 10.51 17.24
CA GLU A 647 17.96 10.92 16.95
C GLU A 647 17.79 11.41 15.50
N GLN A 648 18.74 12.21 14.99
CA GLN A 648 18.74 12.62 13.58
C GLN A 648 19.03 11.44 12.65
N THR A 649 19.85 10.47 13.05
CA THR A 649 20.09 9.22 12.30
C THR A 649 18.82 8.38 12.22
N HIS A 650 18.09 8.22 13.32
CA HIS A 650 16.78 7.58 13.32
C HIS A 650 15.81 8.34 12.44
N ASN A 651 15.77 9.68 12.51
CA ASN A 651 14.93 10.49 11.62
C ASN A 651 15.29 10.32 10.14
N LYS A 652 16.59 10.29 9.80
CA LYS A 652 17.08 10.05 8.44
C LYS A 652 16.71 8.65 7.96
N SER A 653 16.91 7.64 8.81
CA SER A 653 16.50 6.27 8.54
C SER A 653 14.99 6.22 8.30
N ASN A 654 14.19 6.74 9.24
CA ASN A 654 12.74 6.79 9.20
C ASN A 654 12.16 7.50 7.95
N ARG A 655 12.88 8.46 7.35
CA ARG A 655 12.47 9.07 6.07
C ARG A 655 12.50 8.09 4.91
N ARG A 656 13.30 7.01 4.99
CA ARG A 656 13.29 5.89 4.05
C ARG A 656 12.31 4.77 4.41
N GLY A 657 11.45 5.00 5.40
CA GLY A 657 10.40 4.08 5.81
C GLY A 657 10.43 3.77 7.30
N LYS A 658 9.22 3.51 7.84
CA LYS A 658 8.94 3.09 9.22
C LYS A 658 8.12 1.81 9.17
N GLN A 659 8.19 1.00 10.23
CA GLN A 659 7.49 -0.29 10.32
C GLN A 659 7.74 -1.20 9.10
N LEU A 660 9.00 -1.35 8.75
CA LEU A 660 9.45 -2.19 7.64
C LEU A 660 9.57 -3.65 8.09
N THR A 661 9.52 -4.60 7.15
CA THR A 661 9.97 -5.96 7.44
C THR A 661 11.48 -5.94 7.76
N LEU A 662 11.98 -6.93 8.49
CA LEU A 662 13.38 -6.93 8.93
C LEU A 662 14.36 -6.88 7.75
N LEU A 663 14.15 -7.71 6.73
CA LEU A 663 14.98 -7.72 5.52
C LEU A 663 14.98 -6.36 4.82
N GLN A 664 13.80 -5.72 4.71
CA GLN A 664 13.71 -4.40 4.11
C GLN A 664 14.44 -3.34 4.95
N ALA A 665 14.30 -3.38 6.28
CA ALA A 665 14.97 -2.45 7.17
C ALA A 665 16.49 -2.52 7.00
N ILE A 666 17.05 -3.73 6.91
CA ILE A 666 18.48 -3.97 6.70
C ILE A 666 18.92 -3.48 5.32
N LEU A 667 18.22 -3.84 4.24
CA LEU A 667 18.57 -3.41 2.87
C LEU A 667 18.55 -1.87 2.71
N GLU A 668 17.57 -1.20 3.30
CA GLU A 668 17.52 0.27 3.27
C GLU A 668 18.59 0.91 4.16
N SER A 669 18.95 0.27 5.27
CA SER A 669 20.06 0.71 6.13
C SER A 669 21.42 0.53 5.44
N LEU A 670 21.64 -0.59 4.72
CA LEU A 670 22.82 -0.82 3.89
C LEU A 670 23.03 0.32 2.87
N LYS A 671 21.99 0.65 2.10
CA LYS A 671 22.06 1.75 1.11
C LYS A 671 22.39 3.09 1.75
N LEU A 672 21.83 3.37 2.93
CA LEU A 672 22.07 4.60 3.68
C LEU A 672 23.51 4.67 4.20
N ASP A 673 24.00 3.57 4.75
CA ASP A 673 25.32 3.51 5.37
C ASP A 673 26.44 3.53 4.32
N ILE A 674 26.27 2.84 3.18
CA ILE A 674 27.15 2.97 2.00
C ILE A 674 27.22 4.42 1.54
N GLN A 675 26.06 5.08 1.41
CA GLN A 675 26.00 6.47 1.00
C GLN A 675 26.75 7.36 2.00
N ASP A 676 26.62 7.10 3.31
CA ASP A 676 27.33 7.87 4.33
C ASP A 676 28.85 7.67 4.29
N VAL A 677 29.31 6.45 4.05
CA VAL A 677 30.73 6.12 3.87
C VAL A 677 31.29 6.81 2.63
N GLN A 678 30.61 6.73 1.49
CA GLN A 678 31.04 7.36 0.25
C GLN A 678 31.13 8.89 0.40
N GLN A 679 30.18 9.48 1.10
CA GLN A 679 30.14 10.89 1.42
C GLN A 679 31.32 11.31 2.30
N ASN A 680 31.61 10.56 3.36
CA ASN A 680 32.77 10.78 4.22
C ASN A 680 34.10 10.65 3.43
N ARG A 681 34.22 9.60 2.59
CA ARG A 681 35.38 9.39 1.71
C ARG A 681 35.59 10.57 0.75
N SER A 682 34.52 11.05 0.14
CA SER A 682 34.55 12.17 -0.81
C SER A 682 34.97 13.48 -0.15
N TYR A 683 34.52 13.72 1.09
CA TYR A 683 34.97 14.85 1.88
C TYR A 683 36.47 14.76 2.20
N ASN A 684 36.94 13.60 2.68
CA ASN A 684 38.35 13.43 3.07
C ASN A 684 39.30 13.48 1.86
N SER A 685 38.87 12.98 0.70
CA SER A 685 39.72 12.89 -0.50
C SER A 685 39.72 14.18 -1.31
N TYR A 686 38.57 14.88 -1.39
CA TYR A 686 38.36 15.99 -2.32
C TYR A 686 37.83 17.27 -1.67
N GLY A 687 37.57 17.27 -0.35
CA GLY A 687 36.99 18.42 0.35
C GLY A 687 35.50 18.70 0.01
N LEU A 688 34.80 17.76 -0.61
CA LEU A 688 33.41 17.94 -1.05
C LEU A 688 32.45 18.02 0.14
N ARG A 689 31.95 19.23 0.42
CA ARG A 689 30.98 19.48 1.49
C ARG A 689 29.55 19.20 1.06
N HIS A 690 28.77 18.57 1.93
CA HIS A 690 27.34 18.39 1.72
C HIS A 690 26.59 19.70 1.98
N ARG A 691 26.08 20.32 0.91
CA ARG A 691 25.08 21.40 1.03
C ARG A 691 23.70 20.80 0.78
N TYR A 692 22.90 20.68 1.83
CA TYR A 692 21.45 20.65 1.61
C TYR A 692 21.06 22.08 1.24
N ALA A 693 20.40 22.28 0.08
CA ALA A 693 19.91 23.59 -0.31
C ALA A 693 19.22 24.24 0.89
N THR A 694 19.75 25.37 1.33
CA THR A 694 19.14 26.19 2.38
C THR A 694 17.75 26.55 1.90
N GLN A 695 16.75 25.88 2.47
CA GLN A 695 15.36 26.30 2.36
C GLN A 695 15.29 27.75 2.79
N THR A 696 14.49 28.54 2.09
CA THR A 696 14.35 29.99 2.27
C THR A 696 14.25 30.38 3.75
N LEU A 697 14.69 31.60 4.07
CA LEU A 697 14.60 32.19 5.41
C LEU A 697 13.20 31.99 6.02
N GLU A 698 12.18 32.11 5.18
CA GLU A 698 10.77 31.90 5.44
C GLU A 698 10.42 30.47 5.88
N ALA A 699 10.96 29.45 5.22
CA ALA A 699 10.80 28.05 5.63
C ALA A 699 11.56 27.71 6.93
N SER A 700 12.61 28.48 7.26
CA SER A 700 13.30 28.39 8.54
C SER A 700 12.49 29.07 9.65
N PHE A 701 11.93 30.24 9.37
CA PHE A 701 11.04 31.00 10.28
C PHE A 701 9.76 30.22 10.61
N LEU A 702 9.07 29.66 9.62
CA LEU A 702 7.85 28.86 9.83
C LEU A 702 8.10 27.59 10.65
N ARG A 703 9.26 26.94 10.49
CA ARG A 703 9.64 25.80 11.34
C ARG A 703 10.07 26.23 12.74
N HIS A 704 10.67 27.40 12.89
CA HIS A 704 10.95 27.97 14.20
C HIS A 704 9.63 28.25 14.94
N MET A 705 8.66 28.91 14.29
CA MET A 705 7.31 29.10 14.83
C MET A 705 6.65 27.77 15.23
N ALA A 706 6.71 26.75 14.36
CA ALA A 706 6.15 25.43 14.66
C ALA A 706 6.86 24.69 15.81
N ARG A 707 8.14 24.98 16.06
CA ARG A 707 8.93 24.41 17.18
C ARG A 707 8.76 25.20 18.47
N SER A 708 8.47 26.49 18.37
CA SER A 708 8.29 27.41 19.50
C SER A 708 6.83 27.49 19.97
N GLY A 709 6.02 26.45 19.71
CA GLY A 709 4.66 26.31 20.22
C GLY A 709 4.63 26.15 21.75
N MET A 710 4.98 27.22 22.45
CA MET A 710 4.72 27.44 23.86
C MET A 710 3.55 28.42 23.94
N TYR A 711 2.43 27.89 24.41
CA TYR A 711 1.40 28.56 25.22
C TYR A 711 1.40 30.09 25.18
N LEU A 712 0.49 30.63 24.39
CA LEU A 712 -0.37 31.74 24.78
C LEU A 712 -1.78 31.38 24.28
N LEU A 713 -2.45 30.53 25.05
CA LEU A 713 -3.90 30.57 25.12
C LEU A 713 -4.24 31.88 25.84
N LEU A 714 -5.08 32.69 25.19
CA LEU A 714 -6.24 33.20 25.92
C LEU A 714 -7.13 32.00 26.27
#